data_AF-A0AB73LFG4-F1
#
_entry.id   AF-A0AB73LFG4-F1
#
_cell.length_a   1.000
_cell.length_b   1.000
_cell.length_c   1.000
_cell.angle_alpha   90.00
_cell.angle_beta   90.00
_cell.angle_gamma   90.00
#
_symmetry.space_group_name_H-M   'P 1'
#
loop_
_entity.id
_entity.type
_entity.pdbx_description
1 polymer ?
#
loop_
_entity_poly.entity_id
_entity_poly.type
_entity_poly.pdbx_seq_one_letter_code
_entity_poly.pdbx_strand_id
1 'polypeptide(L)'
;MSAHSAQKPRFAKAIRKYSILVVLAWVAFTIVINTVVPQLEPVTDANQGPLVPLDAPSSKALIHIGESFKESDSNSLAMVILEGDHKLNDDDHKFYDVLASKLENDKKHVQYVMNLWGQGTTAAGVQSSDGQAAYTLVCVAGDQGSTVSDESIRAVRELVAEVQPPNGVKVYVSGSAPLSTDMLQVGNQSMIRLMYVTIVIITVMLLIVYRSVATALLTLLIVMVELSCGRGVVAFLAYHKLIGISVFASNILVSLILGAGTDYAIFLIGRYQEARHAGEDRETAYYSAVKGVSHVILGSGLAIAGATFCLQFTRLNYFNTMGLPCAAATLVAVAASLTFGPAVLALGSRFGIFDPKRKADSGIWRKVGTVTVRWPGRILVVSSVVVMIGSITLPTYKPNYNDRIYIAGDVPANQGYAAADRHFPVSKLNSDMLMIESDHDMRNSTDMIALDKVAREVFHTPGVAMIQSVTRPLGTPLEHSSFTYTMGTMGTKINELIPFLTDLTDRFTQMADITDRMAALMRQQQELTGQQADSAHISLKGAQELKDVTVNMRDTLANFDDQFRPLRNYFYWEPHCADIPMCWAMRSLFDMTDQVDSMTDAVDDSLKAAMIQDAVTPQLVQVIGKSAAELDNMRKVVLTEQSTMRPMLTQLNELGRQMMDLGHAFDSSKNDEFFYLPPEAFDNPYFQIDLKYFVSPDGKSARYMIYHDGEALSEEGIDHAQAYLPAAKEALKGTTLAGSRVYLGGAAATYWDIQDATKTDLLIAAIAAFALIFLVMLLITRSVVAALVIIGTVAFSYSGAFGLSVLVWQHFLGIPLSWLNLPITFIILVAVGSDYNLLLIARYLEESKAGLNTGLIRAVANSGKVVTTAGIVFATTMMAMLSSDLLSVGQLGSIIGLGLLLDTLIVRSFITPAIARLLGPLFWWPRIIRSRPAPAQYRGTTVATH
;
A
#
# COMPACT_ATOMS: atom_id res chain seq x y z
N MET A 1 42.09 -41.20 -53.60
CA MET A 1 43.06 -40.33 -54.31
C MET A 1 42.47 -38.95 -54.52
N SER A 2 43.35 -37.93 -54.51
CA SER A 2 43.12 -36.48 -54.39
C SER A 2 42.84 -35.98 -52.95
N ALA A 3 43.94 -35.71 -52.25
CA ALA A 3 43.97 -34.88 -51.06
C ALA A 3 43.57 -33.45 -51.44
N HIS A 4 42.32 -33.06 -51.14
CA HIS A 4 42.03 -31.64 -51.04
C HIS A 4 42.74 -31.12 -49.78
N SER A 5 43.86 -30.42 -49.98
CA SER A 5 44.47 -29.56 -48.99
C SER A 5 43.51 -28.40 -48.69
N ALA A 6 42.48 -28.67 -47.91
CA ALA A 6 41.64 -27.63 -47.34
C ALA A 6 42.58 -26.68 -46.58
N GLN A 7 42.65 -25.42 -47.03
CA GLN A 7 43.46 -24.38 -46.38
C GLN A 7 43.25 -24.45 -44.86
N LYS A 8 44.29 -24.85 -44.13
CA LYS A 8 44.29 -24.91 -42.67
C LYS A 8 44.11 -23.48 -42.15
N PRO A 9 43.00 -23.14 -41.46
CA PRO A 9 42.78 -21.76 -41.03
C PRO A 9 43.90 -21.30 -40.09
N ARG A 10 44.44 -20.10 -40.34
CA ARG A 10 45.60 -19.56 -39.60
C ARG A 10 45.35 -19.53 -38.09
N PHE A 11 44.13 -19.19 -37.68
CA PHE A 11 43.66 -19.19 -36.30
C PHE A 11 43.74 -20.58 -35.65
N ALA A 12 43.13 -21.60 -36.26
CA ALA A 12 43.17 -22.97 -35.74
C ALA A 12 44.59 -23.54 -35.68
N LYS A 13 45.46 -23.15 -36.63
CA LYS A 13 46.88 -23.54 -36.65
C LYS A 13 47.65 -22.91 -35.49
N ALA A 14 47.41 -21.64 -35.18
CA ALA A 14 48.01 -20.95 -34.06
C ALA A 14 47.61 -21.59 -32.72
N ILE A 15 46.32 -21.84 -32.50
CA ILE A 15 45.82 -22.49 -31.27
C ILE A 15 46.42 -23.89 -31.10
N ARG A 16 46.47 -24.71 -32.15
CA ARG A 16 47.04 -26.06 -32.06
C ARG A 16 48.53 -26.04 -31.72
N LYS A 17 49.30 -25.12 -32.35
CA LYS A 17 50.74 -24.96 -32.10
C LYS A 17 51.02 -24.52 -30.67
N TYR A 18 50.26 -23.56 -30.15
CA TYR A 18 50.44 -22.97 -28.82
C TYR A 18 49.43 -23.53 -27.79
N SER A 19 48.88 -24.73 -28.01
CA SER A 19 47.80 -25.30 -27.20
C SER A 19 48.13 -25.37 -25.71
N ILE A 20 49.36 -25.74 -25.35
CA ILE A 20 49.82 -25.76 -23.95
C ILE A 20 49.84 -24.34 -23.36
N LEU A 21 50.36 -23.35 -24.09
CA LEU A 21 50.39 -21.96 -23.63
C LEU A 21 48.99 -21.38 -23.50
N VAL A 22 48.07 -21.69 -24.42
CA VAL A 22 46.67 -21.23 -24.34
C VAL A 22 45.97 -21.83 -23.13
N VAL A 23 46.15 -23.13 -22.87
CA VAL A 23 45.58 -23.78 -21.67
C VAL A 23 46.16 -23.18 -20.39
N LEU A 24 47.48 -23.03 -20.31
CA LEU A 24 48.13 -22.41 -19.15
C LEU A 24 47.71 -20.96 -18.96
N ALA A 25 47.54 -20.19 -20.03
CA ALA A 25 47.09 -18.80 -19.97
C ALA A 25 45.66 -18.70 -19.44
N TRP A 26 44.74 -19.55 -19.89
CA TRP A 26 43.37 -19.57 -19.37
C TRP A 26 43.32 -20.03 -17.92
N VAL A 27 44.04 -21.10 -17.55
CA VAL A 27 44.11 -21.56 -16.16
C VAL A 27 44.72 -20.49 -15.25
N ALA A 28 45.80 -19.84 -15.69
CA ALA A 28 46.40 -18.72 -14.96
C ALA A 28 45.42 -17.55 -14.84
N PHE A 29 44.71 -17.20 -15.92
CA PHE A 29 43.68 -16.17 -15.91
C PHE A 29 42.55 -16.50 -14.94
N THR A 30 42.05 -17.74 -14.92
CA THR A 30 41.05 -18.22 -13.97
C THR A 30 41.55 -18.07 -12.53
N ILE A 31 42.78 -18.50 -12.24
CA ILE A 31 43.36 -18.40 -10.89
C ILE A 31 43.51 -16.94 -10.49
N VAL A 32 44.10 -16.10 -11.35
CA VAL A 32 44.32 -14.67 -11.06
C VAL A 32 43.00 -13.97 -10.80
N ILE A 33 42.01 -14.11 -11.69
CA ILE A 33 40.77 -13.33 -11.55
C ILE A 33 39.93 -13.74 -10.33
N ASN A 34 39.97 -15.02 -9.94
CA ASN A 34 39.25 -15.54 -8.76
C ASN A 34 40.04 -15.37 -7.45
N THR A 35 41.29 -14.88 -7.49
CA THR A 35 42.12 -14.61 -6.29
C THR A 35 42.32 -13.12 -6.05
N VAL A 36 42.31 -12.29 -7.11
CA VAL A 36 42.46 -10.83 -7.02
C VAL A 36 41.18 -10.16 -6.53
N VAL A 37 40.01 -10.72 -6.85
CA VAL A 37 38.70 -10.18 -6.45
C VAL A 37 37.94 -11.24 -5.64
N PRO A 38 37.12 -10.84 -4.64
CA PRO A 38 36.23 -11.78 -3.97
C PRO A 38 35.32 -12.51 -4.97
N GLN A 39 34.80 -13.67 -4.57
CA GLN A 39 33.91 -14.45 -5.42
C GLN A 39 32.62 -13.69 -5.73
N LEU A 40 31.85 -14.21 -6.68
CA LEU A 40 30.63 -13.54 -7.15
C LEU A 40 29.60 -13.34 -6.03
N GLU A 41 29.52 -14.25 -5.06
CA GLU A 41 28.54 -14.21 -3.96
C GLU A 41 28.76 -12.99 -3.06
N PRO A 42 29.92 -12.83 -2.39
CA PRO A 42 30.12 -11.66 -1.53
C PRO A 42 30.09 -10.34 -2.31
N VAL A 43 30.50 -10.35 -3.59
CA VAL A 43 30.41 -9.15 -4.44
C VAL A 43 28.98 -8.81 -4.79
N THR A 44 28.14 -9.83 -5.06
CA THR A 44 26.71 -9.64 -5.31
C THR A 44 26.08 -9.04 -4.06
N ASP A 45 26.30 -9.67 -2.90
CA ASP A 45 25.76 -9.23 -1.61
C ASP A 45 26.16 -7.80 -1.25
N ALA A 46 27.41 -7.39 -1.53
CA ALA A 46 27.89 -6.04 -1.21
C ALA A 46 27.46 -4.93 -2.20
N ASN A 47 26.94 -5.28 -3.38
CA ASN A 47 26.62 -4.32 -4.45
C ASN A 47 25.16 -4.44 -4.93
N GLN A 48 24.28 -5.01 -4.10
CA GLN A 48 22.85 -5.08 -4.43
C GLN A 48 22.22 -3.69 -4.38
N GLY A 49 21.51 -3.34 -5.46
CA GLY A 49 20.74 -2.11 -5.59
C GLY A 49 19.22 -2.36 -5.47
N PRO A 50 18.42 -1.29 -5.43
CA PRO A 50 16.97 -1.41 -5.29
C PRO A 50 16.36 -2.18 -6.47
N LEU A 51 15.38 -3.06 -6.18
CA LEU A 51 14.74 -3.91 -7.19
C LEU A 51 13.74 -3.13 -8.08
N VAL A 52 13.12 -2.11 -7.50
CA VAL A 52 12.27 -1.13 -8.20
C VAL A 52 13.06 0.18 -8.34
N PRO A 53 13.05 0.83 -9.51
CA PRO A 53 13.71 2.11 -9.70
C PRO A 53 13.21 3.20 -8.75
N LEU A 54 14.11 4.03 -8.23
CA LEU A 54 13.76 5.12 -7.30
C LEU A 54 12.96 6.25 -7.96
N ASP A 55 12.99 6.35 -9.30
CA ASP A 55 12.17 7.28 -10.09
C ASP A 55 10.75 6.76 -10.35
N ALA A 56 10.42 5.52 -9.94
CA ALA A 56 9.07 4.99 -10.03
C ALA A 56 8.11 5.83 -9.17
N PRO A 57 6.88 6.12 -9.65
CA PRO A 57 5.91 6.96 -8.93
C PRO A 57 5.68 6.56 -7.47
N SER A 58 5.51 5.27 -7.17
CA SER A 58 5.29 4.73 -5.83
C SER A 58 6.53 4.81 -4.93
N SER A 59 7.73 4.56 -5.47
CA SER A 59 8.99 4.67 -4.73
C SER A 59 9.28 6.13 -4.38
N LYS A 60 9.12 7.02 -5.37
CA LYS A 60 9.25 8.47 -5.16
C LYS A 60 8.21 8.99 -4.16
N ALA A 61 6.98 8.48 -4.22
CA ALA A 61 5.93 8.83 -3.25
C ALA A 61 6.32 8.40 -1.84
N LEU A 62 6.77 7.16 -1.61
CA LEU A 62 7.18 6.69 -0.28
C LEU A 62 8.36 7.49 0.29
N ILE A 63 9.39 7.75 -0.51
CA ILE A 63 10.54 8.56 -0.09
C ILE A 63 10.08 9.99 0.24
N HIS A 64 9.26 10.61 -0.62
CA HIS A 64 8.74 11.96 -0.38
C HIS A 64 7.84 12.03 0.86
N ILE A 65 7.02 11.01 1.12
CA ILE A 65 6.23 10.88 2.36
C ILE A 65 7.16 10.83 3.56
N GLY A 66 8.21 9.99 3.52
CA GLY A 66 9.21 9.91 4.57
C GLY A 66 9.91 11.25 4.83
N GLU A 67 10.28 11.98 3.78
CA GLU A 67 10.93 13.30 3.86
C GLU A 67 9.99 14.37 4.44
N SER A 68 8.75 14.44 3.96
CA SER A 68 7.72 15.40 4.44
C SER A 68 7.41 15.22 5.92
N PHE A 69 7.39 13.98 6.42
CA PHE A 69 7.16 13.66 7.83
C PHE A 69 8.44 13.67 8.67
N LYS A 70 9.62 13.81 8.06
CA LYS A 70 10.95 13.69 8.69
C LYS A 70 11.17 12.33 9.37
N GLU A 71 10.68 11.27 8.73
CA GLU A 71 10.72 9.89 9.22
C GLU A 71 11.77 9.05 8.49
N SER A 72 11.91 9.21 7.17
CA SER A 72 12.81 8.37 6.38
C SER A 72 13.20 9.01 5.05
N ASP A 73 14.33 8.61 4.49
CA ASP A 73 14.77 8.90 3.12
C ASP A 73 14.78 7.64 2.22
N SER A 74 14.16 6.55 2.67
CA SER A 74 14.12 5.26 1.96
C SER A 74 12.70 4.83 1.60
N ASN A 75 12.58 3.88 0.68
CA ASN A 75 11.32 3.19 0.40
C ASN A 75 11.14 1.87 1.18
N SER A 76 12.00 1.56 2.15
CA SER A 76 11.94 0.32 2.91
C SER A 76 11.09 0.44 4.17
N LEU A 77 10.08 -0.42 4.27
CA LEU A 77 9.20 -0.54 5.42
C LEU A 77 9.26 -1.96 5.99
N ALA A 78 9.52 -2.07 7.28
CA ALA A 78 9.42 -3.31 8.04
C ALA A 78 8.24 -3.22 9.02
N MET A 79 7.62 -4.37 9.28
CA MET A 79 6.56 -4.52 10.27
C MET A 79 7.05 -5.45 11.38
N VAL A 80 6.98 -4.98 12.62
CA VAL A 80 7.23 -5.79 13.80
C VAL A 80 5.90 -6.18 14.39
N ILE A 81 5.59 -7.47 14.39
CA ILE A 81 4.30 -8.05 14.78
C ILE A 81 4.46 -8.76 16.10
N LEU A 82 3.63 -8.41 17.07
CA LEU A 82 3.51 -9.07 18.37
C LEU A 82 2.27 -9.96 18.32
N GLU A 83 2.46 -11.25 18.62
CA GLU A 83 1.40 -12.25 18.70
C GLU A 83 1.41 -12.85 20.10
N GLY A 84 0.28 -12.76 20.80
CA GLY A 84 0.06 -13.35 22.11
C GLY A 84 -0.85 -14.58 22.04
N ASP A 85 -0.51 -15.63 22.80
CA ASP A 85 -1.43 -16.76 23.07
C ASP A 85 -2.60 -16.32 23.99
N HIS A 86 -2.57 -15.08 24.47
CA HIS A 86 -3.54 -14.43 25.34
C HIS A 86 -3.82 -13.01 24.86
N LYS A 87 -4.84 -12.35 25.40
CA LYS A 87 -5.09 -10.93 25.11
C LYS A 87 -3.93 -10.12 25.64
N LEU A 88 -3.38 -9.25 24.79
CA LEU A 88 -2.25 -8.40 25.13
C LEU A 88 -2.60 -7.53 26.33
N ASN A 89 -1.73 -7.53 27.34
CA ASN A 89 -1.92 -6.88 28.63
C ASN A 89 -0.84 -5.82 28.90
N ASP A 90 -0.88 -5.21 30.08
CA ASP A 90 0.04 -4.13 30.46
C ASP A 90 1.52 -4.54 30.47
N ASP A 91 1.84 -5.80 30.76
CA ASP A 91 3.23 -6.29 30.72
C ASP A 91 3.71 -6.44 29.26
N ASP A 92 2.82 -6.79 28.35
CA ASP A 92 3.11 -6.83 26.91
C ASP A 92 3.31 -5.42 26.34
N HIS A 93 2.53 -4.45 26.82
CA HIS A 93 2.73 -3.03 26.51
C HIS A 93 4.10 -2.53 26.99
N LYS A 94 4.50 -2.84 28.24
CA LYS A 94 5.84 -2.48 28.74
C LYS A 94 6.96 -3.11 27.92
N PHE A 95 6.80 -4.38 27.56
CA PHE A 95 7.75 -5.06 26.67
C PHE A 95 7.86 -4.34 25.32
N TYR A 96 6.72 -3.98 24.73
CA TYR A 96 6.69 -3.23 23.48
C TYR A 96 7.32 -1.84 23.59
N ASP A 97 7.09 -1.11 24.69
CA ASP A 97 7.72 0.20 24.89
C ASP A 97 9.24 0.11 24.97
N VAL A 98 9.76 -0.94 25.62
CA VAL A 98 11.21 -1.25 25.66
C VAL A 98 11.71 -1.58 24.26
N LEU A 99 10.98 -2.41 23.50
CA LEU A 99 11.33 -2.79 22.14
C LEU A 99 11.34 -1.57 21.20
N ALA A 100 10.29 -0.76 21.20
CA ALA A 100 10.17 0.46 20.40
C ALA A 100 11.30 1.44 20.73
N SER A 101 11.57 1.68 22.01
CA SER A 101 12.68 2.54 22.45
C SER A 101 14.04 2.03 21.97
N LYS A 102 14.24 0.71 21.99
CA LYS A 102 15.49 0.09 21.53
C LYS A 102 15.68 0.22 20.03
N LEU A 103 14.61 0.00 19.25
CA LEU A 103 14.61 0.22 17.80
C LEU A 103 14.87 1.70 17.47
N GLU A 104 14.20 2.62 18.16
CA GLU A 104 14.41 4.06 17.97
C GLU A 104 15.84 4.52 18.29
N ASN A 105 16.54 3.84 19.20
CA ASN A 105 17.91 4.19 19.59
C ASN A 105 18.96 3.79 18.53
N ASP A 106 18.68 2.82 17.66
CA ASP A 106 19.57 2.44 16.56
C ASP A 106 19.39 3.34 15.34
N LYS A 107 19.96 4.55 15.42
CA LYS A 107 19.91 5.55 14.34
C LYS A 107 20.67 5.16 13.08
N LYS A 108 21.43 4.06 13.08
CA LYS A 108 22.18 3.61 11.90
C LYS A 108 21.29 2.79 10.97
N HIS A 109 20.50 1.89 11.53
CA HIS A 109 19.69 0.93 10.77
C HIS A 109 18.19 1.29 10.79
N VAL A 110 17.72 1.96 11.83
CA VAL A 110 16.32 2.39 11.99
C VAL A 110 16.26 3.91 11.87
N GLN A 111 15.50 4.40 10.90
CA GLN A 111 15.31 5.83 10.70
C GLN A 111 14.14 6.35 11.54
N TYR A 112 13.05 5.60 11.58
CA TYR A 112 11.86 5.95 12.35
C TYR A 112 11.03 4.73 12.75
N VAL A 113 10.40 4.82 13.93
CA VAL A 113 9.45 3.83 14.43
C VAL A 113 8.10 4.52 14.60
N MET A 114 7.10 4.04 13.87
CA MET A 114 5.73 4.52 13.97
C MET A 114 5.04 3.83 15.15
N ASN A 115 5.32 4.36 16.35
CA ASN A 115 4.82 3.80 17.60
C ASN A 115 3.33 4.12 17.83
N LEU A 116 2.43 3.42 17.12
CA LEU A 116 0.97 3.60 17.26
C LEU A 116 0.38 2.78 18.42
N TRP A 117 1.01 1.67 18.82
CA TRP A 117 0.44 0.84 19.89
C TRP A 117 0.74 1.37 21.31
N GLY A 118 1.87 2.06 21.50
CA GLY A 118 2.27 2.62 22.79
C GLY A 118 1.58 3.94 23.14
N GLN A 119 0.81 4.53 22.21
CA GLN A 119 0.22 5.87 22.38
C GLN A 119 -1.31 5.85 22.29
N GLY A 120 -1.97 5.70 23.44
CA GLY A 120 -3.38 6.03 23.68
C GLY A 120 -4.35 5.66 22.56
N THR A 121 -5.01 6.68 21.98
CA THR A 121 -6.10 6.55 21.00
C THR A 121 -5.70 5.93 19.65
N THR A 122 -4.41 5.79 19.35
CA THR A 122 -3.95 5.14 18.10
C THR A 122 -3.82 3.62 18.21
N ALA A 123 -3.81 3.07 19.43
CA ALA A 123 -3.55 1.64 19.68
C ALA A 123 -4.58 0.71 19.04
N ALA A 124 -5.86 1.06 19.09
CA ALA A 124 -6.93 0.25 18.50
C ALA A 124 -6.87 0.18 16.96
N GLY A 125 -6.13 1.08 16.30
CA GLY A 125 -5.92 1.03 14.86
C GLY A 125 -4.92 -0.05 14.40
N VAL A 126 -4.00 -0.45 15.30
CA VAL A 126 -2.92 -1.42 15.02
C VAL A 126 -3.04 -2.72 15.82
N GLN A 127 -3.94 -2.77 16.81
CA GLN A 127 -4.29 -3.97 17.54
C GLN A 127 -5.39 -4.76 16.81
N SER A 128 -5.32 -6.08 16.87
CA SER A 128 -6.33 -6.97 16.29
C SER A 128 -7.64 -6.90 17.05
N SER A 129 -8.74 -7.25 16.36
CA SER A 129 -10.09 -7.23 16.94
C SER A 129 -10.28 -8.20 18.13
N ASP A 130 -9.49 -9.27 18.19
CA ASP A 130 -9.46 -10.22 19.32
C ASP A 130 -8.55 -9.75 20.48
N GLY A 131 -7.76 -8.70 20.26
CA GLY A 131 -6.80 -8.13 21.21
C GLY A 131 -5.54 -8.97 21.42
N GLN A 132 -5.30 -10.00 20.61
CA GLN A 132 -4.17 -10.93 20.77
C GLN A 132 -2.96 -10.58 19.92
N ALA A 133 -3.07 -9.67 18.95
CA ALA A 133 -1.96 -9.25 18.12
C ALA A 133 -1.91 -7.73 17.95
N ALA A 134 -0.70 -7.20 17.79
CA ALA A 134 -0.46 -5.79 17.49
C ALA A 134 0.75 -5.68 16.55
N TYR A 135 0.86 -4.59 15.79
CA TYR A 135 2.04 -4.34 14.98
C TYR A 135 2.52 -2.89 15.10
N THR A 136 3.80 -2.69 14.77
CA THR A 136 4.39 -1.36 14.55
C THR A 136 5.12 -1.33 13.22
N LEU A 137 5.07 -0.16 12.58
CA LEU A 137 5.77 0.11 11.34
C LEU A 137 7.14 0.72 11.64
N VAL A 138 8.17 0.20 10.99
CA VAL A 138 9.56 0.61 11.16
C VAL A 138 10.13 0.99 9.80
N CYS A 139 10.47 2.27 9.66
CA CYS A 139 11.22 2.76 8.50
C CYS A 139 12.70 2.47 8.72
N VAL A 140 13.29 1.65 7.86
CA VAL A 140 14.68 1.20 7.98
C VAL A 140 15.58 1.93 6.99
N ALA A 141 16.89 1.94 7.22
CA ALA A 141 17.83 2.58 6.32
C ALA A 141 18.04 1.75 5.04
N GLY A 142 18.14 2.44 3.89
CA GLY A 142 18.39 1.82 2.59
C GLY A 142 17.14 1.34 1.87
N ASP A 143 17.19 1.30 0.55
CA ASP A 143 16.04 0.99 -0.30
C ASP A 143 15.75 -0.51 -0.40
N GLN A 144 14.50 -0.87 -0.68
CA GLN A 144 14.03 -2.25 -0.72
C GLN A 144 14.85 -3.08 -1.73
N GLY A 145 15.45 -4.17 -1.24
CA GLY A 145 16.30 -5.06 -2.02
C GLY A 145 17.75 -4.59 -2.19
N SER A 146 18.13 -3.48 -1.55
CA SER A 146 19.53 -3.03 -1.47
C SER A 146 20.28 -3.68 -0.31
N THR A 147 21.61 -3.66 -0.40
CA THR A 147 22.52 -4.16 0.64
C THR A 147 22.30 -3.49 2.00
N VAL A 148 22.05 -2.18 1.99
CA VAL A 148 21.86 -1.38 3.22
C VAL A 148 20.54 -1.75 3.91
N SER A 149 19.50 -2.04 3.12
CA SER A 149 18.21 -2.52 3.65
C SER A 149 18.35 -3.90 4.29
N ASP A 150 19.06 -4.85 3.65
CA ASP A 150 19.34 -6.18 4.22
C ASP A 150 20.09 -6.07 5.57
N GLU A 151 21.18 -5.28 5.61
CA GLU A 151 21.90 -5.02 6.87
C GLU A 151 20.99 -4.46 7.96
N SER A 152 20.08 -3.56 7.59
CA SER A 152 19.15 -2.93 8.52
C SER A 152 18.06 -3.88 9.01
N ILE A 153 17.50 -4.73 8.14
CA ILE A 153 16.53 -5.75 8.53
C ILE A 153 17.17 -6.77 9.47
N ARG A 154 18.40 -7.20 9.20
CA ARG A 154 19.13 -8.10 10.09
C ARG A 154 19.37 -7.46 11.46
N ALA A 155 19.78 -6.19 11.50
CA ALA A 155 19.93 -5.45 12.75
C ALA A 155 18.61 -5.36 13.53
N VAL A 156 17.49 -5.04 12.86
CA VAL A 156 16.16 -5.03 13.51
C VAL A 156 15.81 -6.39 14.11
N ARG A 157 16.08 -7.50 13.40
CA ARG A 157 15.85 -8.86 13.91
C ARG A 157 16.73 -9.20 15.11
N GLU A 158 18.00 -8.80 15.08
CA GLU A 158 18.93 -8.96 16.20
C GLU A 158 18.45 -8.17 17.43
N LEU A 159 18.05 -6.90 17.24
CA LEU A 159 17.53 -6.05 18.32
C LEU A 159 16.26 -6.63 18.94
N VAL A 160 15.34 -7.16 18.12
CA VAL A 160 14.12 -7.85 18.56
C VAL A 160 14.47 -9.11 19.35
N ALA A 161 15.41 -9.93 18.88
CA ALA A 161 15.81 -11.17 19.52
C ALA A 161 16.52 -10.96 20.88
N GLU A 162 17.20 -9.82 21.06
CA GLU A 162 17.84 -9.46 22.32
C GLU A 162 16.87 -9.04 23.43
N VAL A 163 15.64 -8.62 23.10
CA VAL A 163 14.62 -8.27 24.10
C VAL A 163 13.81 -9.53 24.39
N GLN A 164 13.92 -10.05 25.61
CA GLN A 164 13.21 -11.28 25.99
C GLN A 164 11.70 -11.01 26.08
N PRO A 165 10.86 -11.71 25.29
CA PRO A 165 9.42 -11.51 25.32
C PRO A 165 8.79 -12.11 26.61
N PRO A 166 7.67 -11.54 27.09
CA PRO A 166 6.85 -12.16 28.12
C PRO A 166 6.39 -13.57 27.74
N ASN A 167 6.04 -14.37 28.75
CA ASN A 167 5.57 -15.74 28.51
C ASN A 167 4.30 -15.74 27.65
N GLY A 168 4.33 -16.46 26.54
CA GLY A 168 3.20 -16.56 25.61
C GLY A 168 3.11 -15.42 24.59
N VAL A 169 4.12 -14.55 24.49
CA VAL A 169 4.24 -13.56 23.41
C VAL A 169 5.37 -13.94 22.46
N LYS A 170 5.13 -13.82 21.16
CA LYS A 170 6.11 -13.98 20.10
C LYS A 170 6.18 -12.71 19.27
N VAL A 171 7.39 -12.40 18.79
CA VAL A 171 7.63 -11.23 17.94
C VAL A 171 8.20 -11.68 16.61
N TYR A 172 7.64 -11.16 15.53
CA TYR A 172 8.08 -11.45 14.16
C TYR A 172 8.41 -10.15 13.42
N VAL A 173 9.38 -10.21 12.52
CA VAL A 173 9.75 -9.09 11.64
C VAL A 173 9.40 -9.48 10.21
N SER A 174 8.42 -8.80 9.64
CA SER A 174 7.82 -9.08 8.33
C SER A 174 7.52 -7.80 7.54
N GLY A 175 6.79 -7.91 6.44
CA GLY A 175 6.58 -6.82 5.47
C GLY A 175 7.42 -6.99 4.20
N SER A 176 7.26 -6.05 3.26
CA SER A 176 7.86 -6.14 1.93
C SER A 176 9.40 -6.12 1.96
N ALA A 177 10.03 -5.32 2.82
CA ALA A 177 11.48 -5.25 2.93
C ALA A 177 12.10 -6.52 3.57
N PRO A 178 11.61 -7.04 4.72
CA PRO A 178 12.07 -8.33 5.23
C PRO A 178 11.82 -9.50 4.30
N LEU A 179 10.68 -9.54 3.59
CA LEU A 179 10.39 -10.58 2.61
C LEU A 179 11.40 -10.55 1.44
N SER A 180 11.72 -9.35 0.95
CA SER A 180 12.72 -9.18 -0.12
C SER A 180 14.10 -9.64 0.34
N THR A 181 14.48 -9.26 1.57
CA THR A 181 15.73 -9.67 2.21
C THR A 181 15.85 -11.19 2.33
N ASP A 182 14.79 -11.84 2.82
CA ASP A 182 14.76 -13.29 2.96
C ASP A 182 14.83 -14.00 1.59
N MET A 183 14.13 -13.47 0.58
CA MET A 183 14.20 -14.01 -0.78
C MET A 183 15.61 -13.95 -1.35
N LEU A 184 16.33 -12.84 -1.13
CA LEU A 184 17.71 -12.68 -1.56
C LEU A 184 18.64 -13.65 -0.83
N GLN A 185 18.47 -13.80 0.49
CA GLN A 185 19.26 -14.73 1.31
C GLN A 185 19.04 -16.19 0.90
N VAL A 186 17.79 -16.64 0.76
CA VAL A 186 17.47 -18.02 0.32
C VAL A 186 17.95 -18.24 -1.12
N GLY A 187 17.85 -17.22 -1.98
CA GLY A 187 18.36 -17.26 -3.35
C GLY A 187 19.88 -17.46 -3.40
N ASN A 188 20.63 -16.75 -2.56
CA ASN A 188 22.09 -16.86 -2.47
C ASN A 188 22.53 -18.23 -1.91
N GLN A 189 21.86 -18.71 -0.84
CA GLN A 189 22.11 -20.03 -0.27
C GLN A 189 21.80 -21.17 -1.27
N SER A 190 20.75 -21.02 -2.06
CA SER A 190 20.36 -21.99 -3.10
C SER A 190 21.39 -22.10 -4.21
N MET A 191 22.17 -21.05 -4.50
CA MET A 191 23.05 -21.01 -5.66
C MET A 191 24.13 -22.10 -5.62
N ILE A 192 24.73 -22.34 -4.44
CA ILE A 192 25.75 -23.39 -4.27
C ILE A 192 25.15 -24.77 -4.51
N ARG A 193 23.96 -25.04 -3.96
CA ARG A 193 23.25 -26.31 -4.14
C ARG A 193 22.91 -26.54 -5.61
N LEU A 194 22.36 -25.52 -6.27
CA LEU A 194 22.02 -25.53 -7.69
C LEU A 194 23.25 -25.83 -8.54
N MET A 195 24.39 -25.19 -8.26
CA MET A 195 25.65 -25.44 -8.96
C MET A 195 26.06 -26.91 -8.84
N TYR A 196 26.11 -27.46 -7.61
CA TYR A 196 26.48 -28.87 -7.40
C TYR A 196 25.53 -29.84 -8.11
N VAL A 197 24.22 -29.65 -7.97
CA VAL A 197 23.20 -30.50 -8.62
C VAL A 197 23.36 -30.45 -10.14
N THR A 198 23.56 -29.27 -10.72
CA THR A 198 23.69 -29.13 -12.17
C THR A 198 24.99 -29.75 -12.69
N ILE A 199 26.11 -29.61 -11.96
CA ILE A 199 27.38 -30.27 -12.29
C ILE A 199 27.21 -31.80 -12.31
N VAL A 200 26.53 -32.36 -11.32
CA VAL A 200 26.26 -33.80 -11.25
C VAL A 200 25.40 -34.25 -12.44
N ILE A 201 24.33 -33.52 -12.74
CA ILE A 201 23.44 -33.80 -13.88
C ILE A 201 24.22 -33.76 -15.20
N ILE A 202 25.04 -32.74 -15.43
CA ILE A 202 25.88 -32.61 -16.63
C ILE A 202 26.85 -33.77 -16.72
N THR A 203 27.50 -34.10 -15.62
CA THR A 203 28.46 -35.22 -15.57
C THR A 203 27.78 -36.53 -15.97
N VAL A 204 26.61 -36.83 -15.39
CA VAL A 204 25.83 -38.03 -15.74
C VAL A 204 25.41 -38.00 -17.20
N MET A 205 24.92 -36.87 -17.70
CA MET A 205 24.52 -36.73 -19.09
C MET A 205 25.70 -36.91 -20.06
N LEU A 206 26.84 -36.26 -19.81
CA LEU A 206 28.05 -36.40 -20.63
C LEU A 206 28.57 -37.85 -20.62
N LEU A 207 28.48 -38.55 -19.49
CA LEU A 207 28.81 -39.97 -19.39
C LEU A 207 27.87 -40.84 -20.25
N ILE A 208 26.56 -40.55 -20.27
CA ILE A 208 25.59 -41.23 -21.12
C ILE A 208 25.89 -40.99 -22.60
N VAL A 209 26.21 -39.75 -22.96
CA VAL A 209 26.45 -39.31 -24.33
C VAL A 209 27.74 -39.90 -24.91
N TYR A 210 28.85 -39.76 -24.20
CA TYR A 210 30.18 -40.14 -24.71
C TYR A 210 30.62 -41.55 -24.29
N ARG A 211 30.01 -42.14 -23.24
CA ARG A 211 30.40 -43.45 -22.67
C ARG A 211 31.90 -43.57 -22.42
N SER A 212 32.49 -42.46 -22.01
CA SER A 212 33.93 -42.30 -21.82
C SER A 212 34.16 -41.31 -20.70
N VAL A 213 34.63 -41.81 -19.56
CA VAL A 213 34.90 -40.99 -18.38
C VAL A 213 35.92 -39.90 -18.70
N ALA A 214 36.99 -40.22 -19.44
CA ALA A 214 38.01 -39.26 -19.81
C ALA A 214 37.47 -38.13 -20.72
N THR A 215 36.60 -38.47 -21.68
CA THR A 215 35.96 -37.47 -22.55
C THR A 215 35.03 -36.57 -21.74
N ALA A 216 34.18 -37.17 -20.89
CA ALA A 216 33.25 -36.43 -20.05
C ALA A 216 33.96 -35.50 -19.06
N LEU A 217 35.03 -35.95 -18.39
CA LEU A 217 35.81 -35.13 -17.47
C LEU A 217 36.53 -33.97 -18.16
N LEU A 218 37.09 -34.18 -19.36
CA LEU A 218 37.71 -33.09 -20.12
C LEU A 218 36.68 -32.09 -20.64
N THR A 219 35.49 -32.56 -21.06
CA THR A 219 34.38 -31.67 -21.43
C THR A 219 33.91 -30.88 -20.21
N LEU A 220 33.74 -31.52 -19.06
CA LEU A 220 33.37 -30.85 -17.81
C LEU A 220 34.44 -29.81 -17.42
N LEU A 221 35.72 -30.13 -17.57
CA LEU A 221 36.82 -29.19 -17.32
C LEU A 221 36.75 -27.95 -18.21
N ILE A 222 36.39 -28.09 -19.50
CA ILE A 222 36.15 -26.95 -20.40
C ILE A 222 35.09 -26.03 -19.80
N VAL A 223 33.95 -26.61 -19.44
CA VAL A 223 32.80 -25.85 -18.94
C VAL A 223 33.07 -25.23 -17.55
N MET A 224 33.78 -25.94 -16.67
CA MET A 224 34.14 -25.40 -15.34
C MET A 224 35.08 -24.20 -15.44
N VAL A 225 36.05 -24.24 -16.36
CA VAL A 225 36.95 -23.09 -16.61
C VAL A 225 36.18 -21.93 -17.21
N GLU A 226 35.26 -22.19 -18.15
CA GLU A 226 34.37 -21.17 -18.72
C GLU A 226 33.52 -20.49 -17.64
N LEU A 227 32.88 -21.28 -16.78
CA LEU A 227 32.07 -20.78 -15.67
C LEU A 227 32.92 -19.97 -14.68
N SER A 228 34.09 -20.47 -14.29
CA SER A 228 34.97 -19.81 -13.33
C SER A 228 35.53 -18.48 -13.87
N CYS A 229 35.83 -18.42 -15.17
CA CYS A 229 36.23 -17.18 -15.83
C CYS A 229 35.06 -16.21 -15.98
N GLY A 230 33.89 -16.69 -16.41
CA GLY A 230 32.70 -15.86 -16.57
C GLY A 230 32.26 -15.21 -15.26
N ARG A 231 32.18 -16.01 -14.19
CA ARG A 231 31.91 -15.52 -12.82
C ARG A 231 32.96 -14.55 -12.33
N GLY A 232 34.25 -14.88 -12.51
CA GLY A 232 35.36 -14.03 -12.08
C GLY A 232 35.38 -12.67 -12.80
N VAL A 233 35.10 -12.63 -14.10
CA VAL A 233 35.02 -11.37 -14.86
C VAL A 233 33.85 -10.52 -14.38
N VAL A 234 32.67 -11.12 -14.18
CA VAL A 234 31.51 -10.38 -13.66
C VAL A 234 31.74 -9.90 -12.23
N ALA A 235 32.34 -10.73 -11.37
CA ALA A 235 32.73 -10.34 -10.02
C ALA A 235 33.72 -9.17 -10.04
N PHE A 236 34.72 -9.19 -10.93
CA PHE A 236 35.65 -8.08 -11.12
C PHE A 236 34.94 -6.78 -11.53
N LEU A 237 34.04 -6.85 -12.51
CA LEU A 237 33.29 -5.68 -12.98
C LEU A 237 32.36 -5.11 -11.91
N ALA A 238 31.66 -5.98 -11.16
CA ALA A 238 30.76 -5.58 -10.09
C ALA A 238 31.52 -5.02 -8.88
N TYR A 239 32.66 -5.63 -8.50
CA TYR A 239 33.51 -5.16 -7.41
C TYR A 239 34.06 -3.74 -7.64
N HIS A 240 34.36 -3.41 -8.90
CA HIS A 240 34.78 -2.06 -9.31
C HIS A 240 33.60 -1.11 -9.60
N LYS A 241 32.36 -1.50 -9.27
CA LYS A 241 31.13 -0.72 -9.49
C LYS A 241 30.93 -0.27 -10.95
N LEU A 242 31.43 -1.05 -11.91
CA LEU A 242 31.25 -0.79 -13.34
C LEU A 242 29.89 -1.29 -13.84
N ILE A 243 29.33 -2.30 -13.18
CA ILE A 243 28.05 -2.93 -13.53
C ILE A 243 27.23 -3.18 -12.26
N GLY A 244 25.91 -3.06 -12.35
CA GLY A 244 25.00 -3.51 -11.29
C GLY A 244 24.81 -5.03 -11.33
N ILE A 245 24.49 -5.63 -10.19
CA ILE A 245 24.27 -7.07 -10.07
C ILE A 245 23.14 -7.37 -9.09
N SER A 246 22.37 -8.41 -9.39
CA SER A 246 21.31 -8.94 -8.53
C SER A 246 21.48 -10.45 -8.34
N VAL A 247 20.87 -11.00 -7.28
CA VAL A 247 20.87 -12.45 -7.02
C VAL A 247 20.25 -13.22 -8.19
N PHE A 248 19.20 -12.67 -8.79
CA PHE A 248 18.60 -13.23 -10.00
C PHE A 248 19.58 -13.25 -11.18
N ALA A 249 20.33 -12.17 -11.41
CA ALA A 249 21.34 -12.10 -12.47
C ALA A 249 22.41 -13.17 -12.28
N SER A 250 22.91 -13.34 -11.05
CA SER A 250 23.92 -14.35 -10.71
C SER A 250 23.42 -15.78 -10.96
N ASN A 251 22.18 -16.10 -10.57
CA ASN A 251 21.59 -17.43 -10.77
C ASN A 251 21.42 -17.76 -12.27
N ILE A 252 20.90 -16.81 -13.05
CA ILE A 252 20.71 -17.00 -14.50
C ILE A 252 22.06 -17.08 -15.21
N LEU A 253 23.03 -16.24 -14.84
CA LEU A 253 24.38 -16.27 -15.39
C LEU A 253 25.01 -17.66 -15.27
N VAL A 254 24.97 -18.26 -14.08
CA VAL A 254 25.54 -19.60 -13.84
C VAL A 254 24.86 -20.63 -14.72
N SER A 255 23.54 -20.64 -14.71
CA SER A 255 22.74 -21.59 -15.49
C SER A 255 23.02 -21.45 -16.99
N LEU A 256 23.00 -20.21 -17.51
CA LEU A 256 23.21 -19.89 -18.92
C LEU A 256 24.59 -20.30 -19.41
N ILE A 257 25.66 -19.99 -18.68
CA ILE A 257 27.03 -20.37 -19.06
C ILE A 257 27.20 -21.88 -19.01
N LEU A 258 26.66 -22.53 -17.98
CA LEU A 258 26.78 -23.96 -17.79
C LEU A 258 26.06 -24.73 -18.91
N GLY A 259 24.89 -24.25 -19.34
CA GLY A 259 24.16 -24.77 -20.51
C GLY A 259 24.89 -24.48 -21.83
N ALA A 260 25.11 -23.20 -22.15
CA ALA A 260 25.71 -22.78 -23.42
C ALA A 260 27.14 -23.31 -23.60
N GLY A 261 27.98 -23.26 -22.56
CA GLY A 261 29.35 -23.78 -22.59
C GLY A 261 29.40 -25.30 -22.79
N THR A 262 28.49 -26.04 -22.15
CA THR A 262 28.37 -27.49 -22.40
C THR A 262 28.00 -27.76 -23.85
N ASP A 263 27.07 -26.99 -24.41
CA ASP A 263 26.65 -27.13 -25.81
C ASP A 263 27.77 -26.81 -26.79
N TYR A 264 28.53 -25.73 -26.57
CA TYR A 264 29.70 -25.40 -27.39
C TYR A 264 30.76 -26.49 -27.37
N ALA A 265 31.02 -27.08 -26.19
CA ALA A 265 31.93 -28.21 -26.07
C ALA A 265 31.40 -29.46 -26.78
N ILE A 266 30.09 -29.74 -26.68
CA ILE A 266 29.45 -30.87 -27.37
C ILE A 266 29.53 -30.70 -28.90
N PHE A 267 29.30 -29.49 -29.44
CA PHE A 267 29.42 -29.24 -30.88
C PHE A 267 30.85 -29.43 -31.38
N LEU A 268 31.82 -28.90 -30.64
CA LEU A 268 33.23 -29.02 -31.00
C LEU A 268 33.69 -30.49 -31.04
N ILE A 269 33.38 -31.26 -29.99
CA ILE A 269 33.75 -32.67 -29.89
C ILE A 269 32.93 -33.53 -30.85
N GLY A 270 31.63 -33.24 -31.00
CA GLY A 270 30.74 -33.94 -31.92
C GLY A 270 31.22 -33.82 -33.37
N ARG A 271 31.66 -32.62 -33.78
CA ARG A 271 32.22 -32.40 -35.12
C ARG A 271 33.56 -33.10 -35.31
N TYR A 272 34.41 -33.13 -34.29
CA TYR A 272 35.64 -33.92 -34.31
C TYR A 272 35.35 -35.40 -34.51
N GLN A 273 34.39 -35.97 -33.78
CA GLN A 273 33.99 -37.37 -33.92
C GLN A 273 33.37 -37.68 -35.28
N GLU A 274 32.57 -36.77 -35.84
CA GLU A 274 32.03 -36.90 -37.20
C GLU A 274 33.14 -36.97 -38.26
N ALA A 275 34.13 -36.08 -38.18
CA ALA A 275 35.28 -36.08 -39.08
C ALA A 275 36.12 -37.37 -38.95
N ARG A 276 36.31 -37.87 -37.73
CA ARG A 276 36.97 -39.17 -37.48
C ARG A 276 36.18 -40.33 -38.06
N HIS A 277 34.84 -40.30 -38.00
CA HIS A 277 34.00 -41.30 -38.66
C HIS A 277 34.02 -41.23 -40.18
N ALA A 278 34.22 -40.04 -40.75
CA ALA A 278 34.42 -39.85 -42.18
C ALA A 278 35.80 -40.35 -42.67
N GLY A 279 36.67 -40.82 -41.77
CA GLY A 279 37.97 -41.38 -42.09
C GLY A 279 39.12 -40.36 -42.07
N GLU A 280 38.89 -39.12 -41.61
CA GLU A 280 39.95 -38.13 -41.45
C GLU A 280 40.91 -38.52 -40.32
N ASP A 281 42.21 -38.26 -40.48
CA ASP A 281 43.20 -38.41 -39.41
C ASP A 281 42.97 -37.39 -38.28
N ARG A 282 43.57 -37.61 -37.10
CA ARG A 282 43.33 -36.77 -35.90
C ARG A 282 43.67 -35.29 -36.13
N GLU A 283 44.67 -34.99 -36.95
CA GLU A 283 45.07 -33.62 -37.25
C GLU A 283 44.06 -32.95 -38.18
N THR A 284 43.71 -33.61 -39.28
CA THR A 284 42.73 -33.08 -40.23
C THR A 284 41.36 -32.92 -39.57
N ALA A 285 40.94 -33.91 -38.77
CA ALA A 285 39.69 -33.87 -38.00
C ALA A 285 39.62 -32.69 -37.04
N TYR A 286 40.73 -32.31 -36.39
CA TYR A 286 40.78 -31.10 -35.56
C TYR A 286 40.52 -29.83 -36.38
N TYR A 287 41.19 -29.68 -37.53
CA TYR A 287 41.00 -28.49 -38.38
C TYR A 287 39.58 -28.42 -38.96
N SER A 288 39.02 -29.57 -39.35
CA SER A 288 37.64 -29.71 -39.80
C SER A 288 36.64 -29.35 -38.70
N ALA A 289 36.90 -29.76 -37.45
CA ALA A 289 36.07 -29.45 -36.29
C ALA A 289 36.05 -27.96 -35.98
N VAL A 290 37.22 -27.35 -35.78
CA VAL A 290 37.33 -25.92 -35.44
C VAL A 290 36.72 -25.05 -36.56
N LYS A 291 37.05 -25.32 -37.83
CA LYS A 291 36.50 -24.54 -38.95
C LYS A 291 34.97 -24.67 -39.05
N GLY A 292 34.44 -25.87 -38.84
CA GLY A 292 33.01 -26.15 -38.93
C GLY A 292 32.20 -25.56 -37.78
N VAL A 293 32.78 -25.42 -36.59
CA VAL A 293 32.03 -25.05 -35.37
C VAL A 293 32.28 -23.60 -34.93
N SER A 294 33.44 -23.00 -35.20
CA SER A 294 33.77 -21.65 -34.70
C SER A 294 32.79 -20.55 -35.13
N HIS A 295 32.29 -20.59 -36.37
CA HIS A 295 31.32 -19.59 -36.84
C HIS A 295 29.93 -19.77 -36.21
N VAL A 296 29.59 -21.01 -35.81
CA VAL A 296 28.36 -21.32 -35.10
C VAL A 296 28.45 -20.83 -33.67
N ILE A 297 29.51 -21.21 -32.93
CA ILE A 297 29.72 -20.77 -31.54
C ILE A 297 29.73 -19.24 -31.47
N LEU A 298 30.40 -18.57 -32.41
CA LEU A 298 30.41 -17.10 -32.45
C LEU A 298 29.02 -16.50 -32.74
N GLY A 299 28.28 -17.06 -33.70
CA GLY A 299 26.94 -16.57 -34.07
C GLY A 299 25.92 -16.77 -32.95
N SER A 300 25.92 -17.97 -32.35
CA SER A 300 25.15 -18.32 -31.16
C SER A 300 25.46 -17.40 -29.99
N GLY A 301 26.74 -17.34 -29.62
CA GLY A 301 27.23 -16.61 -28.48
C GLY A 301 26.92 -15.12 -28.55
N LEU A 302 27.04 -14.54 -29.73
CA LEU A 302 26.66 -13.14 -29.96
C LEU A 302 25.14 -12.93 -29.92
N ALA A 303 24.34 -13.89 -30.39
CA ALA A 303 22.89 -13.83 -30.29
C ALA A 303 22.45 -13.90 -28.82
N ILE A 304 23.02 -14.81 -28.03
CA ILE A 304 22.73 -14.93 -26.59
C ILE A 304 23.21 -13.70 -25.84
N ALA A 305 24.47 -13.31 -25.99
CA ALA A 305 25.03 -12.14 -25.31
C ALA A 305 24.29 -10.86 -25.69
N GLY A 306 23.94 -10.69 -26.96
CA GLY A 306 23.20 -9.54 -27.43
C GLY A 306 21.75 -9.53 -26.93
N ALA A 307 21.04 -10.66 -26.93
CA ALA A 307 19.68 -10.74 -26.41
C ALA A 307 19.63 -10.48 -24.90
N THR A 308 20.59 -10.99 -24.13
CA THR A 308 20.73 -10.62 -22.72
C THR A 308 21.09 -9.14 -22.57
N PHE A 309 21.95 -8.58 -23.44
CA PHE A 309 22.28 -7.16 -23.40
C PHE A 309 21.06 -6.26 -23.66
N CYS A 310 20.07 -6.70 -24.46
CA CYS A 310 18.82 -5.95 -24.67
C CYS A 310 18.05 -5.69 -23.37
N LEU A 311 18.25 -6.48 -22.32
CA LEU A 311 17.68 -6.22 -20.98
C LEU A 311 18.18 -4.90 -20.39
N GLN A 312 19.35 -4.40 -20.80
CA GLN A 312 19.90 -3.11 -20.33
C GLN A 312 19.02 -1.90 -20.68
N PHE A 313 18.09 -2.05 -21.63
CA PHE A 313 17.16 -0.99 -22.03
C PHE A 313 15.84 -1.00 -21.24
N THR A 314 15.65 -1.97 -20.35
CA THR A 314 14.48 -2.07 -19.48
C THR A 314 14.59 -1.10 -18.30
N ARG A 315 13.45 -0.67 -17.78
CA ARG A 315 13.35 0.26 -16.64
C ARG A 315 13.48 -0.50 -15.32
N LEU A 316 12.86 -1.66 -15.17
CA LEU A 316 12.91 -2.44 -13.93
C LEU A 316 14.31 -2.99 -13.66
N ASN A 317 14.82 -2.78 -12.45
CA ASN A 317 16.14 -3.27 -12.06
C ASN A 317 16.21 -4.80 -12.00
N TYR A 318 15.07 -5.49 -11.83
CA TYR A 318 14.95 -6.94 -12.03
C TYR A 318 15.53 -7.42 -13.37
N PHE A 319 15.35 -6.65 -14.45
CA PHE A 319 15.79 -6.98 -15.80
C PHE A 319 17.08 -6.25 -16.15
N ASN A 320 17.14 -4.95 -15.87
CA ASN A 320 18.27 -4.08 -16.22
C ASN A 320 19.60 -4.63 -15.67
N THR A 321 19.62 -4.99 -14.39
CA THR A 321 20.81 -5.50 -13.70
C THR A 321 21.26 -6.87 -14.18
N MET A 322 20.45 -7.59 -14.97
CA MET A 322 20.83 -8.87 -15.57
C MET A 322 21.55 -8.70 -16.90
N GLY A 323 21.28 -7.61 -17.62
CA GLY A 323 21.65 -7.51 -19.03
C GLY A 323 23.15 -7.54 -19.25
N LEU A 324 23.86 -6.63 -18.59
CA LEU A 324 25.31 -6.51 -18.73
C LEU A 324 26.09 -7.68 -18.09
N PRO A 325 25.78 -8.15 -16.86
CA PRO A 325 26.43 -9.33 -16.29
C PRO A 325 26.27 -10.58 -17.17
N CYS A 326 25.05 -10.91 -17.62
CA CYS A 326 24.82 -12.10 -18.42
C CYS A 326 25.48 -11.99 -19.81
N ALA A 327 25.45 -10.81 -20.43
CA ALA A 327 26.12 -10.56 -21.71
C ALA A 327 27.64 -10.70 -21.59
N ALA A 328 28.26 -10.06 -20.60
CA ALA A 328 29.70 -10.12 -20.37
C ALA A 328 30.16 -11.56 -20.10
N ALA A 329 29.45 -12.27 -19.23
CA ALA A 329 29.80 -13.65 -18.91
C ALA A 329 29.63 -14.60 -20.11
N THR A 330 28.58 -14.39 -20.93
CA THR A 330 28.39 -15.14 -22.18
C THR A 330 29.52 -14.87 -23.17
N LEU A 331 29.96 -13.62 -23.33
CA LEU A 331 31.09 -13.27 -24.21
C LEU A 331 32.40 -13.93 -23.75
N VAL A 332 32.64 -14.01 -22.44
CA VAL A 332 33.79 -14.73 -21.87
C VAL A 332 33.71 -16.22 -22.17
N ALA A 333 32.53 -16.83 -21.98
CA ALA A 333 32.30 -18.24 -22.31
C ALA A 333 32.55 -18.51 -23.80
N VAL A 334 32.09 -17.63 -24.70
CA VAL A 334 32.33 -17.72 -26.15
C VAL A 334 33.82 -17.60 -26.49
N ALA A 335 34.53 -16.65 -25.88
CA ALA A 335 35.97 -16.48 -26.08
C ALA A 335 36.75 -17.72 -25.64
N ALA A 336 36.39 -18.31 -24.50
CA ALA A 336 36.97 -19.54 -23.99
C ALA A 336 36.61 -20.75 -24.87
N SER A 337 35.35 -20.90 -25.30
CA SER A 337 34.92 -21.95 -26.23
C SER A 337 35.60 -21.87 -27.61
N LEU A 338 36.02 -20.68 -28.06
CA LEU A 338 36.75 -20.50 -29.32
C LEU A 338 38.27 -20.68 -29.19
N THR A 339 38.82 -20.66 -27.96
CA THR A 339 40.27 -20.71 -27.72
C THR A 339 40.68 -21.87 -26.82
N PHE A 340 40.18 -21.89 -25.58
CA PHE A 340 40.41 -22.94 -24.58
C PHE A 340 39.87 -24.30 -25.04
N GLY A 341 38.61 -24.36 -25.49
CA GLY A 341 37.98 -25.60 -25.97
C GLY A 341 38.81 -26.30 -27.06
N PRO A 342 39.17 -25.61 -28.17
CA PRO A 342 40.06 -26.16 -29.19
C PRO A 342 41.46 -26.51 -28.68
N ALA A 343 42.02 -25.76 -27.73
CA ALA A 343 43.33 -26.10 -27.15
C ALA A 343 43.27 -27.42 -26.37
N VAL A 344 42.23 -27.63 -25.55
CA VAL A 344 41.99 -28.90 -24.83
C VAL A 344 41.74 -30.04 -25.82
N LEU A 345 40.94 -29.81 -26.87
CA LEU A 345 40.74 -30.80 -27.94
C LEU A 345 42.06 -31.17 -28.64
N ALA A 346 42.91 -30.20 -28.93
CA ALA A 346 44.21 -30.43 -29.58
C ALA A 346 45.15 -31.27 -28.70
N LEU A 347 45.10 -31.11 -27.37
CA LEU A 347 45.90 -31.90 -26.43
C LEU A 347 45.31 -33.31 -26.26
N GLY A 348 44.02 -33.44 -25.98
CA GLY A 348 43.39 -34.75 -25.77
C GLY A 348 43.30 -35.60 -27.04
N SER A 349 43.24 -34.99 -28.23
CA SER A 349 43.30 -35.71 -29.50
C SER A 349 44.66 -36.36 -29.76
N ARG A 350 45.78 -35.81 -29.23
CA ARG A 350 47.10 -36.47 -29.33
C ARG A 350 47.07 -37.86 -28.67
N PHE A 351 46.39 -37.96 -27.54
CA PHE A 351 46.23 -39.20 -26.77
C PHE A 351 45.03 -40.06 -27.21
N GLY A 352 44.27 -39.64 -28.22
CA GLY A 352 43.09 -40.38 -28.70
C GLY A 352 41.89 -40.38 -27.74
N ILE A 353 41.86 -39.48 -26.75
CA ILE A 353 40.82 -39.45 -25.71
C ILE A 353 39.43 -39.10 -26.28
N PHE A 354 39.40 -38.30 -27.35
CA PHE A 354 38.18 -37.86 -28.02
C PHE A 354 37.77 -38.74 -29.20
N ASP A 355 38.50 -39.82 -29.50
CA ASP A 355 38.18 -40.72 -30.60
C ASP A 355 36.83 -41.44 -30.34
N PRO A 356 35.95 -41.53 -31.34
CA PRO A 356 34.63 -42.11 -31.12
C PRO A 356 34.69 -43.63 -30.92
N LYS A 357 34.01 -44.13 -29.87
CA LYS A 357 33.98 -45.57 -29.53
C LYS A 357 32.94 -46.40 -30.29
N ARG A 358 31.96 -45.78 -30.97
CA ARG A 358 30.90 -46.45 -31.76
C ARG A 358 30.94 -46.01 -33.20
N LYS A 359 30.57 -46.87 -34.16
CA LYS A 359 30.26 -46.43 -35.54
C LYS A 359 29.02 -45.52 -35.54
N ALA A 360 29.05 -44.42 -36.30
CA ALA A 360 27.93 -43.50 -36.42
C ALA A 360 26.70 -44.21 -37.05
N ASP A 361 25.61 -44.32 -36.29
CA ASP A 361 24.31 -44.73 -36.81
C ASP A 361 23.44 -43.49 -37.00
N SER A 362 23.20 -43.13 -38.27
CA SER A 362 22.34 -42.01 -38.68
C SER A 362 20.93 -42.47 -39.08
N GLY A 363 20.58 -43.75 -38.87
CA GLY A 363 19.37 -44.37 -39.41
C GLY A 363 18.07 -43.64 -39.06
N ILE A 364 17.88 -43.27 -37.79
CA ILE A 364 16.66 -42.59 -37.33
C ILE A 364 16.57 -41.17 -37.90
N TRP A 365 17.63 -40.38 -37.80
CA TRP A 365 17.64 -38.99 -38.29
C TRP A 365 17.57 -38.89 -39.81
N ARG A 366 18.13 -39.86 -40.53
CA ARG A 366 17.95 -39.99 -41.98
C ARG A 366 16.50 -40.31 -42.33
N LYS A 367 15.81 -41.17 -41.56
CA LYS A 367 14.37 -41.41 -41.74
C LYS A 367 13.58 -40.13 -41.49
N VAL A 368 13.81 -39.43 -40.37
CA VAL A 368 13.15 -38.15 -40.04
C VAL A 368 13.31 -37.16 -41.20
N GLY A 369 14.55 -36.90 -41.65
CA GLY A 369 14.80 -36.00 -42.79
C GLY A 369 14.10 -36.44 -44.09
N THR A 370 14.07 -37.75 -44.36
CA THR A 370 13.42 -38.29 -45.57
C THR A 370 11.90 -38.13 -45.52
N VAL A 371 11.28 -38.40 -44.37
CA VAL A 371 9.82 -38.23 -44.20
C VAL A 371 9.45 -36.75 -44.28
N THR A 372 10.21 -35.85 -43.64
CA THR A 372 9.97 -34.40 -43.70
C THR A 372 10.08 -33.84 -45.13
N VAL A 373 11.03 -34.31 -45.92
CA VAL A 373 11.15 -33.90 -47.34
C VAL A 373 10.05 -34.52 -48.22
N ARG A 374 9.58 -35.71 -47.89
CA ARG A 374 8.54 -36.44 -48.65
C ARG A 374 7.13 -35.89 -48.40
N TRP A 375 6.82 -35.51 -47.16
CA TRP A 375 5.48 -35.05 -46.73
C TRP A 375 5.53 -33.74 -45.92
N PRO A 376 6.08 -32.64 -46.46
CA PRO A 376 6.37 -31.44 -45.68
C PRO A 376 5.11 -30.78 -45.09
N GLY A 377 4.01 -30.68 -45.86
CA GLY A 377 2.77 -30.06 -45.37
C GLY A 377 2.11 -30.84 -44.23
N ARG A 378 2.06 -32.17 -44.31
CA ARG A 378 1.47 -33.02 -43.25
C ARG A 378 2.28 -32.95 -41.96
N ILE A 379 3.60 -33.00 -42.08
CA ILE A 379 4.50 -32.91 -40.92
C ILE A 379 4.39 -31.53 -40.27
N LEU A 380 4.32 -30.46 -41.07
CA LEU A 380 4.13 -29.11 -40.54
C LEU A 380 2.84 -29.03 -39.73
N VAL A 381 1.71 -29.48 -40.28
CA VAL A 381 0.41 -29.46 -39.58
C VAL A 381 0.45 -30.27 -38.28
N VAL A 382 0.92 -31.52 -38.31
CA VAL A 382 0.96 -32.38 -37.11
C VAL A 382 1.88 -31.77 -36.04
N SER A 383 3.06 -31.30 -36.42
CA SER A 383 4.01 -30.72 -35.47
C SER A 383 3.49 -29.40 -34.90
N SER A 384 2.85 -28.56 -35.73
CA SER A 384 2.20 -27.33 -35.29
C SER A 384 1.03 -27.59 -34.34
N VAL A 385 0.24 -28.66 -34.55
CA VAL A 385 -0.83 -29.04 -33.62
C VAL A 385 -0.25 -29.41 -32.25
N VAL A 386 0.87 -30.15 -32.20
CA VAL A 386 1.51 -30.49 -30.91
C VAL A 386 1.94 -29.23 -30.14
N VAL A 387 2.52 -28.24 -30.83
CA VAL A 387 2.89 -26.96 -30.19
C VAL A 387 1.65 -26.17 -29.77
N MET A 388 0.60 -26.13 -30.61
CA MET A 388 -0.66 -25.44 -30.30
C MET A 388 -1.41 -26.05 -29.10
N ILE A 389 -1.30 -27.36 -28.88
CA ILE A 389 -1.82 -28.01 -27.66
C ILE A 389 -1.16 -27.41 -26.42
N GLY A 390 0.14 -27.12 -26.47
CA GLY A 390 0.84 -26.39 -25.41
C GLY A 390 0.35 -24.95 -25.29
N SER A 391 0.09 -24.27 -26.41
CA SER A 391 -0.34 -22.87 -26.42
C SER A 391 -1.80 -22.63 -25.98
N ILE A 392 -2.67 -23.66 -25.94
CA ILE A 392 -4.10 -23.48 -25.69
C ILE A 392 -4.43 -22.90 -24.31
N THR A 393 -3.56 -23.14 -23.33
CA THR A 393 -3.67 -22.65 -21.94
C THR A 393 -3.10 -21.25 -21.76
N LEU A 394 -2.41 -20.69 -22.76
CA LEU A 394 -1.81 -19.36 -22.68
C LEU A 394 -2.83 -18.26 -22.33
N PRO A 395 -4.06 -18.22 -22.88
CA PRO A 395 -5.07 -17.23 -22.51
C PRO A 395 -5.57 -17.35 -21.06
N THR A 396 -5.30 -18.47 -20.39
CA THR A 396 -5.69 -18.70 -18.98
C THR A 396 -4.61 -18.27 -17.99
N TYR A 397 -3.46 -17.79 -18.48
CA TYR A 397 -2.36 -17.31 -17.64
C TYR A 397 -2.81 -16.15 -16.76
N LYS A 398 -2.65 -16.32 -15.44
CA LYS A 398 -2.83 -15.25 -14.46
C LYS A 398 -1.50 -14.95 -13.77
N PRO A 399 -0.91 -13.75 -13.93
CA PRO A 399 0.30 -13.40 -13.21
C PRO A 399 -0.01 -13.25 -11.73
N ASN A 400 0.86 -13.80 -10.87
CA ASN A 400 0.76 -13.57 -9.43
C ASN A 400 1.98 -12.79 -8.93
N TYR A 401 1.70 -11.73 -8.17
CA TYR A 401 2.67 -10.78 -7.62
C TYR A 401 2.96 -11.02 -6.13
N ASN A 402 2.20 -11.91 -5.48
CA ASN A 402 2.46 -12.28 -4.10
C ASN A 402 3.67 -13.22 -3.99
N ASP A 403 4.83 -12.63 -3.66
CA ASP A 403 6.11 -13.35 -3.55
C ASP A 403 6.16 -14.33 -2.36
N ARG A 404 5.24 -14.21 -1.38
CA ARG A 404 5.13 -15.11 -0.22
C ARG A 404 4.94 -16.58 -0.61
N ILE A 405 4.30 -16.83 -1.76
CA ILE A 405 3.98 -18.17 -2.27
C ILE A 405 5.22 -18.87 -2.87
N TYR A 406 6.24 -18.12 -3.28
CA TYR A 406 7.42 -18.67 -3.96
C TYR A 406 8.60 -18.97 -3.05
N ILE A 407 8.47 -18.66 -1.76
CA ILE A 407 9.47 -18.90 -0.73
C ILE A 407 8.87 -19.81 0.35
N ALA A 408 9.71 -20.61 1.00
CA ALA A 408 9.25 -21.58 1.99
C ALA A 408 8.55 -20.90 3.20
N GLY A 409 7.59 -21.60 3.80
CA GLY A 409 6.78 -21.06 4.91
C GLY A 409 7.53 -20.93 6.24
N ASP A 410 8.68 -21.59 6.38
CA ASP A 410 9.54 -21.57 7.57
C ASP A 410 10.45 -20.34 7.64
N VAL A 411 10.47 -19.51 6.60
CA VAL A 411 11.28 -18.29 6.53
C VAL A 411 10.69 -17.20 7.44
N PRO A 412 11.51 -16.40 8.16
CA PRO A 412 11.02 -15.47 9.20
C PRO A 412 9.94 -14.48 8.73
N ALA A 413 10.08 -13.87 7.55
CA ALA A 413 9.06 -12.96 7.02
C ALA A 413 7.71 -13.68 6.80
N ASN A 414 7.73 -14.90 6.23
CA ASN A 414 6.54 -15.70 6.01
C ASN A 414 5.89 -16.16 7.32
N GLN A 415 6.67 -16.47 8.35
CA GLN A 415 6.14 -16.75 9.69
C GLN A 415 5.41 -15.53 10.27
N GLY A 416 5.98 -14.32 10.10
CA GLY A 416 5.33 -13.08 10.53
C GLY A 416 4.05 -12.78 9.76
N TYR A 417 4.04 -12.98 8.44
CA TYR A 417 2.82 -12.88 7.64
C TYR A 417 1.76 -13.89 8.11
N ALA A 418 2.15 -15.15 8.35
CA ALA A 418 1.24 -16.17 8.86
C ALA A 418 0.73 -15.87 10.27
N ALA A 419 1.53 -15.20 11.12
CA ALA A 419 1.10 -14.73 12.44
C ALA A 419 0.09 -13.60 12.33
N ALA A 420 0.31 -12.63 11.45
CA ALA A 420 -0.65 -11.56 11.24
C ALA A 420 -1.95 -12.07 10.60
N ASP A 421 -1.89 -12.95 9.61
CA ASP A 421 -3.07 -13.51 8.94
C ASP A 421 -4.01 -14.31 9.89
N ARG A 422 -3.52 -14.72 11.06
CA ARG A 422 -4.36 -15.35 12.10
C ARG A 422 -5.27 -14.36 12.81
N HIS A 423 -4.87 -13.10 12.92
CA HIS A 423 -5.52 -12.08 13.76
C HIS A 423 -6.01 -10.86 12.96
N PHE A 424 -5.46 -10.63 11.78
CA PHE A 424 -5.76 -9.51 10.89
C PHE A 424 -6.24 -10.02 9.52
N PRO A 425 -6.99 -9.20 8.76
CA PRO A 425 -7.19 -9.43 7.34
C PRO A 425 -5.86 -9.53 6.59
N VAL A 426 -5.80 -10.37 5.55
CA VAL A 426 -4.55 -10.70 4.81
C VAL A 426 -3.83 -9.45 4.25
N SER A 427 -4.59 -8.43 3.86
CA SER A 427 -4.11 -7.13 3.38
C SER A 427 -3.52 -6.22 4.45
N LYS A 428 -3.72 -6.49 5.75
CA LYS A 428 -3.38 -5.54 6.82
C LYS A 428 -1.88 -5.22 6.84
N LEU A 429 -1.03 -6.19 6.49
CA LEU A 429 0.42 -6.01 6.38
C LEU A 429 0.88 -5.42 5.04
N ASN A 430 0.00 -5.33 4.05
CA ASN A 430 0.28 -4.85 2.70
C ASN A 430 -0.53 -3.57 2.42
N SER A 431 -0.37 -2.57 3.28
CA SER A 431 -1.09 -1.28 3.18
C SER A 431 -0.47 -0.36 2.14
N ASP A 432 -1.30 0.50 1.54
CA ASP A 432 -0.85 1.65 0.77
C ASP A 432 -0.86 2.92 1.62
N MET A 433 0.06 3.84 1.34
CA MET A 433 0.08 5.19 1.90
C MET A 433 -0.24 6.21 0.82
N LEU A 434 -1.28 7.00 1.06
CA LEU A 434 -1.64 8.17 0.27
C LEU A 434 -1.24 9.43 1.04
N MET A 435 -0.70 10.45 0.38
CA MET A 435 -0.40 11.73 1.00
C MET A 435 -0.94 12.89 0.16
N ILE A 436 -1.54 13.86 0.85
CA ILE A 436 -2.00 15.13 0.29
C ILE A 436 -1.06 16.23 0.79
N GLU A 437 -0.45 16.95 -0.13
CA GLU A 437 0.49 18.05 0.14
C GLU A 437 -0.12 19.38 -0.33
N SER A 438 -0.32 20.30 0.62
CA SER A 438 -0.89 21.63 0.44
C SER A 438 0.19 22.72 0.51
N ASP A 439 -0.15 23.94 0.08
CA ASP A 439 0.71 25.12 0.20
C ASP A 439 0.61 25.82 1.58
N HIS A 440 -0.41 25.49 2.37
CA HIS A 440 -0.70 26.05 3.69
C HIS A 440 -0.91 24.96 4.76
N ASP A 441 -0.99 25.40 6.02
CA ASP A 441 -1.19 24.53 7.19
C ASP A 441 -2.64 24.06 7.29
N MET A 442 -2.83 22.74 7.25
CA MET A 442 -4.14 22.08 7.24
C MET A 442 -4.72 21.82 8.64
N ARG A 443 -4.04 22.23 9.72
CA ARG A 443 -4.51 22.05 11.12
C ARG A 443 -5.60 23.04 11.50
N ASN A 444 -6.68 23.05 10.72
CA ASN A 444 -7.83 23.89 10.91
C ASN A 444 -9.11 23.15 10.52
N SER A 445 -10.26 23.57 11.05
CA SER A 445 -11.55 22.90 10.81
C SER A 445 -11.93 22.83 9.33
N THR A 446 -11.57 23.84 8.52
CA THR A 446 -11.94 23.92 7.11
C THR A 446 -11.26 22.82 6.30
N ASP A 447 -9.95 22.66 6.47
CA ASP A 447 -9.20 21.64 5.74
C ASP A 447 -9.47 20.24 6.28
N MET A 448 -9.77 20.08 7.57
CA MET A 448 -10.20 18.77 8.11
C MET A 448 -11.49 18.27 7.46
N ILE A 449 -12.43 19.15 7.08
CA ILE A 449 -13.61 18.77 6.29
C ILE A 449 -13.20 18.28 4.89
N ALA A 450 -12.25 18.96 4.25
CA ALA A 450 -11.74 18.55 2.94
C ALA A 450 -10.97 17.21 3.01
N LEU A 451 -10.18 16.99 4.06
CA LEU A 451 -9.46 15.74 4.31
C LEU A 451 -10.41 14.58 4.62
N ASP A 452 -11.47 14.78 5.41
CA ASP A 452 -12.46 13.73 5.65
C ASP A 452 -13.22 13.35 4.36
N LYS A 453 -13.55 14.35 3.53
CA LYS A 453 -14.13 14.09 2.21
C LYS A 453 -13.23 13.16 1.39
N VAL A 454 -11.91 13.38 1.38
CA VAL A 454 -10.97 12.48 0.70
C VAL A 454 -10.98 11.09 1.34
N ALA A 455 -10.94 11.00 2.67
CA ALA A 455 -11.01 9.71 3.36
C ALA A 455 -12.25 8.91 2.96
N ARG A 456 -13.42 9.57 2.92
CA ARG A 456 -14.70 8.96 2.58
C ARG A 456 -14.77 8.50 1.13
N GLU A 457 -14.40 9.36 0.18
CA GLU A 457 -14.44 8.99 -1.24
C GLU A 457 -13.47 7.86 -1.57
N VAL A 458 -12.27 7.85 -0.96
CA VAL A 458 -11.32 6.74 -1.11
C VAL A 458 -11.86 5.47 -0.46
N PHE A 459 -12.45 5.56 0.73
CA PHE A 459 -13.08 4.42 1.41
C PHE A 459 -14.20 3.75 0.60
N HIS A 460 -14.95 4.54 -0.17
CA HIS A 460 -16.02 4.02 -1.04
C HIS A 460 -15.52 3.46 -2.39
N THR A 461 -14.22 3.54 -2.68
CA THR A 461 -13.69 2.85 -3.85
C THR A 461 -13.69 1.33 -3.64
N PRO A 462 -13.96 0.53 -4.69
CA PRO A 462 -13.91 -0.92 -4.58
C PRO A 462 -12.54 -1.39 -4.07
N GLY A 463 -12.54 -2.35 -3.15
CA GLY A 463 -11.30 -2.95 -2.64
C GLY A 463 -10.69 -2.26 -1.43
N VAL A 464 -11.31 -1.23 -0.84
CA VAL A 464 -10.85 -0.65 0.44
C VAL A 464 -11.65 -1.24 1.60
N ALA A 465 -10.96 -1.94 2.52
CA ALA A 465 -11.57 -2.44 3.74
C ALA A 465 -11.58 -1.40 4.86
N MET A 466 -10.54 -0.57 4.93
CA MET A 466 -10.34 0.42 5.99
C MET A 466 -9.40 1.52 5.52
N ILE A 467 -9.66 2.74 5.97
CA ILE A 467 -8.74 3.88 5.79
C ILE A 467 -8.43 4.52 7.14
N GLN A 468 -7.16 4.66 7.47
CA GLN A 468 -6.70 5.40 8.63
C GLN A 468 -6.19 6.77 8.19
N SER A 469 -6.65 7.82 8.86
CA SER A 469 -6.29 9.21 8.58
C SER A 469 -6.41 10.05 9.86
N VAL A 470 -6.05 11.33 9.78
CA VAL A 470 -6.27 12.28 10.89
C VAL A 470 -7.74 12.39 11.30
N THR A 471 -8.69 12.20 10.37
CA THR A 471 -10.14 12.27 10.66
C THR A 471 -10.72 10.92 11.05
N ARG A 472 -9.94 9.83 10.89
CA ARG A 472 -10.30 8.43 11.15
C ARG A 472 -9.12 7.64 11.70
N PRO A 473 -8.52 8.02 12.85
CA PRO A 473 -7.28 7.39 13.31
C PRO A 473 -7.43 5.89 13.58
N LEU A 474 -8.64 5.47 13.98
CA LEU A 474 -9.00 4.08 14.24
C LEU A 474 -9.52 3.30 13.02
N GLY A 475 -9.60 3.94 11.85
CA GLY A 475 -10.28 3.37 10.68
C GLY A 475 -11.76 3.73 10.57
N THR A 476 -12.34 4.28 11.64
CA THR A 476 -13.71 4.83 11.68
C THR A 476 -13.68 6.34 11.91
N PRO A 477 -14.72 7.07 11.46
CA PRO A 477 -14.91 8.48 11.81
C PRO A 477 -14.73 8.71 13.32
N LEU A 478 -14.12 9.84 13.67
CA LEU A 478 -14.05 10.29 15.06
C LEU A 478 -15.46 10.35 15.66
N GLU A 479 -15.62 9.83 16.87
CA GLU A 479 -16.89 9.95 17.58
C GLU A 479 -17.15 11.43 17.88
N HIS A 480 -18.42 11.83 17.82
CA HIS A 480 -18.85 13.19 18.17
C HIS A 480 -18.27 14.32 17.31
N SER A 481 -17.61 14.00 16.19
CA SER A 481 -17.05 14.98 15.25
C SER A 481 -18.01 15.30 14.09
N SER A 482 -19.32 15.31 14.36
CA SER A 482 -20.33 15.67 13.36
C SER A 482 -21.02 16.98 13.72
N PHE A 483 -21.41 17.72 12.70
CA PHE A 483 -22.19 18.94 12.86
C PHE A 483 -23.52 18.65 13.57
N THR A 484 -24.17 17.54 13.23
CA THR A 484 -25.45 17.11 13.83
C THR A 484 -25.29 16.72 15.30
N TYR A 485 -24.18 16.08 15.69
CA TYR A 485 -23.87 15.84 17.10
C TYR A 485 -23.73 17.16 17.86
N THR A 486 -22.99 18.13 17.30
CA THR A 486 -22.81 19.45 17.90
C THR A 486 -24.16 20.16 18.09
N MET A 487 -25.06 20.09 17.10
CA MET A 487 -26.43 20.59 17.25
C MET A 487 -27.20 19.85 18.36
N GLY A 488 -27.08 18.53 18.45
CA GLY A 488 -27.66 17.73 19.52
C GLY A 488 -27.21 18.19 20.90
N THR A 489 -25.91 18.44 21.09
CA THR A 489 -25.39 18.99 22.36
C THR A 489 -25.94 20.38 22.67
N MET A 490 -26.15 21.23 21.66
CA MET A 490 -26.82 22.52 21.86
C MET A 490 -28.28 22.32 22.33
N GLY A 491 -28.98 21.34 21.75
CA GLY A 491 -30.31 20.93 22.20
C GLY A 491 -30.34 20.47 23.66
N THR A 492 -29.35 19.67 24.08
CA THR A 492 -29.22 19.25 25.49
C THR A 492 -29.03 20.45 26.43
N LYS A 493 -28.16 21.40 26.08
CA LYS A 493 -27.94 22.62 26.88
C LYS A 493 -29.17 23.51 26.97
N ILE A 494 -29.94 23.64 25.88
CA ILE A 494 -31.22 24.35 25.90
C ILE A 494 -32.16 23.66 26.88
N ASN A 495 -32.30 22.34 26.79
CA ASN A 495 -33.21 21.58 27.64
C ASN A 495 -32.80 21.63 29.12
N GLU A 496 -31.51 21.61 29.45
CA GLU A 496 -31.00 21.80 30.81
C GLU A 496 -31.34 23.19 31.39
N LEU A 497 -31.45 24.22 30.54
CA LEU A 497 -31.83 25.58 30.95
C LEU A 497 -33.34 25.74 31.18
N ILE A 498 -34.19 24.93 30.53
CA ILE A 498 -35.66 25.04 30.60
C ILE A 498 -36.21 24.93 32.04
N PRO A 499 -35.80 23.97 32.90
CA PRO A 499 -36.27 23.90 34.28
C PRO A 499 -36.01 25.19 35.06
N PHE A 500 -34.85 25.81 34.87
CA PHE A 500 -34.49 27.06 35.53
C PHE A 500 -35.40 28.22 35.08
N LEU A 501 -35.64 28.35 33.77
CA LEU A 501 -36.55 29.38 33.25
C LEU A 501 -38.02 29.12 33.61
N THR A 502 -38.40 27.85 33.77
CA THR A 502 -39.74 27.45 34.21
C THR A 502 -39.96 27.83 35.68
N ASP A 503 -38.99 27.56 36.56
CA ASP A 503 -39.03 28.01 37.96
C ASP A 503 -39.15 29.54 38.07
N LEU A 504 -38.36 30.28 37.29
CA LEU A 504 -38.49 31.74 37.22
C LEU A 504 -39.89 32.19 36.78
N THR A 505 -40.50 31.47 35.82
CA THR A 505 -41.86 31.77 35.35
C THR A 505 -42.91 31.46 36.42
N ASP A 506 -42.77 30.36 37.16
CA ASP A 506 -43.67 30.00 38.26
C ASP A 506 -43.60 30.99 39.43
N ARG A 507 -42.43 31.59 39.67
CA ARG A 507 -42.28 32.70 40.65
C ARG A 507 -43.09 33.94 40.26
N PHE A 508 -43.28 34.24 38.96
CA PHE A 508 -44.17 35.32 38.55
C PHE A 508 -45.63 35.04 38.92
N THR A 509 -46.08 33.78 38.88
CA THR A 509 -47.42 33.41 39.38
C THR A 509 -47.55 33.66 40.86
N GLN A 510 -46.53 33.28 41.64
CA GLN A 510 -46.51 33.58 43.07
C GLN A 510 -46.56 35.09 43.34
N MET A 511 -45.87 35.90 42.52
CA MET A 511 -45.92 37.37 42.62
C MET A 511 -47.30 37.92 42.27
N ALA A 512 -47.98 37.36 41.25
CA ALA A 512 -49.36 37.73 40.93
C ALA A 512 -50.33 37.40 42.07
N ASP A 513 -50.19 36.23 42.71
CA ASP A 513 -51.02 35.81 43.85
C ASP A 513 -50.76 36.64 45.12
N ILE A 514 -49.52 37.08 45.33
CA ILE A 514 -49.20 38.02 46.41
C ILE A 514 -49.83 39.38 46.14
N THR A 515 -49.71 39.91 44.92
CA THR A 515 -50.30 41.19 44.52
C THR A 515 -51.83 41.15 44.59
N ASP A 516 -52.46 40.02 44.23
CA ASP A 516 -53.91 39.82 44.35
C ASP A 516 -54.39 39.88 45.81
N ARG A 517 -53.66 39.18 46.71
CA ARG A 517 -53.92 39.26 48.15
C ARG A 517 -53.72 40.67 48.70
N MET A 518 -52.71 41.40 48.25
CA MET A 518 -52.49 42.80 48.64
C MET A 518 -53.62 43.71 48.15
N ALA A 519 -54.09 43.55 46.91
CA ALA A 519 -55.21 44.31 46.37
C ALA A 519 -56.52 44.00 47.12
N ALA A 520 -56.78 42.74 47.46
CA ALA A 520 -57.93 42.34 48.27
C ALA A 520 -57.90 42.97 49.67
N LEU A 521 -56.75 42.96 50.33
CA LEU A 521 -56.56 43.63 51.63
C LEU A 521 -56.77 45.14 51.54
N MET A 522 -56.28 45.80 50.47
CA MET A 522 -56.50 47.22 50.25
C MET A 522 -57.98 47.55 50.01
N ARG A 523 -58.73 46.71 49.29
CA ARG A 523 -60.19 46.88 49.12
C ARG A 523 -60.94 46.72 50.43
N GLN A 524 -60.56 45.72 51.24
CA GLN A 524 -61.14 45.54 52.58
C GLN A 524 -60.84 46.75 53.47
N GLN A 525 -59.61 47.30 53.41
CA GLN A 525 -59.23 48.51 54.12
C GLN A 525 -60.03 49.72 53.63
N GLN A 526 -60.28 49.84 52.31
CA GLN A 526 -61.11 50.89 51.72
C GLN A 526 -62.54 50.82 52.25
N GLU A 527 -63.14 49.63 52.31
CA GLU A 527 -64.50 49.41 52.81
C GLU A 527 -64.62 49.79 54.29
N LEU A 528 -63.68 49.33 55.14
CA LEU A 528 -63.64 49.68 56.56
C LEU A 528 -63.42 51.19 56.77
N THR A 529 -62.56 51.82 55.98
CA THR A 529 -62.33 53.27 56.04
C THR A 529 -63.55 54.06 55.53
N GLY A 530 -64.30 53.49 54.58
CA GLY A 530 -65.58 54.03 54.13
C GLY A 530 -66.63 54.04 55.24
N GLN A 531 -66.77 52.93 55.97
CA GLN A 531 -67.63 52.86 57.16
C GLN A 531 -67.19 53.86 58.24
N GLN A 532 -65.88 54.06 58.40
CA GLN A 532 -65.34 55.07 59.31
C GLN A 532 -65.64 56.51 58.85
N ALA A 533 -65.64 56.79 57.54
CA ALA A 533 -66.04 58.07 56.98
C ALA A 533 -67.53 58.35 57.24
N ASP A 534 -68.39 57.37 57.01
CA ASP A 534 -69.83 57.47 57.31
C ASP A 534 -70.06 57.74 58.81
N SER A 535 -69.32 57.03 59.67
CA SER A 535 -69.36 57.24 61.12
C SER A 535 -68.84 58.61 61.54
N ALA A 536 -67.79 59.14 60.88
CA ALA A 536 -67.25 60.47 61.16
C ALA A 536 -68.26 61.56 60.78
N HIS A 537 -68.96 61.40 59.66
CA HIS A 537 -70.03 62.30 59.22
C HIS A 537 -71.21 62.32 60.20
N ILE A 538 -71.63 61.15 60.67
CA ILE A 538 -72.66 61.01 61.70
C ILE A 538 -72.21 61.65 63.02
N SER A 539 -70.94 61.46 63.40
CA SER A 539 -70.37 62.03 64.63
C SER A 539 -70.27 63.56 64.57
N LEU A 540 -69.94 64.12 63.41
CA LEU A 540 -69.95 65.57 63.18
C LEU A 540 -71.37 66.13 63.35
N LYS A 541 -72.36 65.52 62.72
CA LYS A 541 -73.77 65.94 62.85
C LYS A 541 -74.25 65.86 64.30
N GLY A 542 -73.92 64.78 65.00
CA GLY A 542 -74.25 64.60 66.41
C GLY A 542 -73.55 65.62 67.33
N ALA A 543 -72.27 65.92 67.10
CA ALA A 543 -71.54 66.94 67.85
C ALA A 543 -72.11 68.35 67.61
N GLN A 544 -72.59 68.63 66.40
CA GLN A 544 -73.20 69.90 66.03
C GLN A 544 -74.57 70.08 66.70
N GLU A 545 -75.41 69.03 66.69
CA GLU A 545 -76.67 69.00 67.45
C GLU A 545 -76.43 69.15 68.96
N LEU A 546 -75.40 68.50 69.52
CA LEU A 546 -75.01 68.64 70.92
C LEU A 546 -74.60 70.06 71.27
N LYS A 547 -73.85 70.73 70.38
CA LYS A 547 -73.48 72.14 70.54
C LYS A 547 -74.71 73.03 70.58
N ASP A 548 -75.63 72.85 69.64
CA ASP A 548 -76.86 73.65 69.55
C ASP A 548 -77.74 73.48 70.80
N VAL A 549 -77.86 72.25 71.31
CA VAL A 549 -78.59 71.95 72.56
C VAL A 549 -77.88 72.55 73.78
N THR A 550 -76.55 72.43 73.87
CA THR A 550 -75.77 72.94 75.01
C THR A 550 -75.82 74.46 75.09
N VAL A 551 -75.74 75.16 73.95
CA VAL A 551 -75.91 76.62 73.87
C VAL A 551 -77.32 77.03 74.30
N ASN A 552 -78.36 76.36 73.81
CA ASN A 552 -79.74 76.67 74.18
C ASN A 552 -80.01 76.40 75.68
N MET A 553 -79.41 75.35 76.24
CA MET A 553 -79.51 75.02 77.67
C MET A 553 -78.79 76.06 78.53
N ARG A 554 -77.60 76.52 78.11
CA ARG A 554 -76.88 77.65 78.74
C ARG A 554 -77.73 78.91 78.75
N ASP A 555 -78.33 79.28 77.62
CA ASP A 555 -79.17 80.48 77.50
C ASP A 555 -80.44 80.38 78.36
N THR A 556 -81.06 79.19 78.44
CA THR A 556 -82.25 78.96 79.27
C THR A 556 -81.90 79.03 80.77
N LEU A 557 -80.75 78.49 81.18
CA LEU A 557 -80.26 78.57 82.56
C LEU A 557 -79.86 80.00 82.95
N ALA A 558 -79.26 80.76 82.04
CA ALA A 558 -78.96 82.17 82.23
C ALA A 558 -80.24 83.00 82.49
N ASN A 559 -81.33 82.71 81.75
CA ASN A 559 -82.63 83.37 81.96
C ASN A 559 -83.27 83.02 83.32
N PHE A 560 -83.11 81.79 83.81
CA PHE A 560 -83.57 81.39 85.15
C PHE A 560 -82.78 82.09 86.26
N ASP A 561 -81.46 82.16 86.13
CA ASP A 561 -80.58 82.82 87.10
C ASP A 561 -80.89 84.31 87.24
N ASP A 562 -81.16 85.00 86.13
CA ASP A 562 -81.50 86.43 86.14
C ASP A 562 -82.84 86.73 86.85
N GLN A 563 -83.82 85.83 86.81
CA GLN A 563 -85.09 86.01 87.55
C GLN A 563 -84.97 85.79 89.05
N PHE A 564 -84.16 84.84 89.51
CA PHE A 564 -84.03 84.47 90.93
C PHE A 564 -82.89 85.19 91.67
N ARG A 565 -82.16 86.08 90.98
CA ARG A 565 -81.08 86.90 91.54
C ARG A 565 -81.35 87.55 92.90
N PRO A 566 -82.53 88.15 93.18
CA PRO A 566 -82.81 88.76 94.48
C PRO A 566 -82.83 87.73 95.62
N LEU A 567 -83.31 86.51 95.35
CA LEU A 567 -83.35 85.40 96.29
C LEU A 567 -81.95 84.77 96.46
N ARG A 568 -81.19 84.62 95.36
CA ARG A 568 -79.79 84.18 95.38
C ARG A 568 -78.94 85.10 96.27
N ASN A 569 -79.05 86.42 96.10
CA ASN A 569 -78.29 87.38 96.91
C ASN A 569 -78.64 87.31 98.40
N TYR A 570 -79.89 87.00 98.77
CA TYR A 570 -80.28 86.78 100.17
C TYR A 570 -79.54 85.57 100.78
N PHE A 571 -79.48 84.44 100.06
CA PHE A 571 -78.77 83.24 100.53
C PHE A 571 -77.25 83.39 100.60
N TYR A 572 -76.65 84.27 99.79
CA TYR A 572 -75.21 84.59 99.88
C TYR A 572 -74.88 85.68 100.91
N TRP A 573 -75.87 86.46 101.37
CA TRP A 573 -75.66 87.57 102.31
C TRP A 573 -75.85 87.18 103.79
N GLU A 574 -76.64 86.15 104.11
CA GLU A 574 -76.89 85.71 105.50
C GLU A 574 -75.73 84.84 106.05
N PRO A 575 -74.98 85.28 107.10
CA PRO A 575 -73.71 84.65 107.50
C PRO A 575 -73.82 83.21 108.01
N HIS A 576 -74.99 82.79 108.49
CA HIS A 576 -75.21 81.46 109.10
C HIS A 576 -75.86 80.46 108.12
N CYS A 577 -76.03 80.80 106.84
CA CYS A 577 -76.71 79.96 105.85
C CYS A 577 -76.02 78.60 105.60
N ALA A 578 -74.71 78.49 105.86
CA ALA A 578 -73.97 77.21 105.76
C ALA A 578 -74.40 76.18 106.82
N ASP A 579 -74.88 76.63 107.99
CA ASP A 579 -75.27 75.77 109.10
C ASP A 579 -76.75 75.36 109.05
N ILE A 580 -77.50 75.88 108.08
CA ILE A 580 -78.93 75.59 107.88
C ILE A 580 -79.07 74.67 106.66
N PRO A 581 -79.46 73.39 106.83
CA PRO A 581 -79.45 72.39 105.75
C PRO A 581 -80.23 72.81 104.49
N MET A 582 -81.37 73.49 104.68
CA MET A 582 -82.21 73.96 103.57
C MET A 582 -81.59 75.13 102.80
N CYS A 583 -80.80 75.95 103.48
CA CYS A 583 -80.18 77.15 102.92
C CYS A 583 -78.94 76.78 102.07
N TRP A 584 -78.11 75.85 102.57
CA TRP A 584 -76.99 75.29 101.81
C TRP A 584 -77.43 74.50 100.57
N ALA A 585 -78.50 73.70 100.67
CA ALA A 585 -79.04 72.97 99.52
C ALA A 585 -79.47 73.90 98.38
N MET A 586 -80.10 75.03 98.71
CA MET A 586 -80.48 76.04 97.73
C MET A 586 -79.27 76.77 97.13
N ARG A 587 -78.19 76.97 97.89
CA ARG A 587 -76.94 77.54 97.39
C ARG A 587 -76.21 76.61 96.41
N SER A 588 -76.10 75.32 96.73
CA SER A 588 -75.47 74.32 95.84
C SER A 588 -76.19 74.21 94.49
N LEU A 589 -77.49 74.49 94.43
CA LEU A 589 -78.26 74.54 93.19
C LEU A 589 -77.82 75.68 92.27
N PHE A 590 -77.40 76.83 92.81
CA PHE A 590 -76.85 77.94 92.05
C PHE A 590 -75.36 77.77 91.70
N ASP A 591 -74.56 77.11 92.55
CA ASP A 591 -73.16 76.79 92.18
C ASP A 591 -73.10 75.81 90.98
N MET A 592 -74.15 75.01 90.75
CA MET A 592 -74.27 74.12 89.58
C MET A 592 -74.49 74.88 88.27
N THR A 593 -75.13 76.06 88.31
CA THR A 593 -75.38 76.86 87.10
C THR A 593 -74.12 77.53 86.56
N ASP A 594 -73.14 77.82 87.42
CA ASP A 594 -71.88 78.47 87.02
C ASP A 594 -70.94 77.54 86.21
N GLN A 595 -71.13 76.21 86.23
CA GLN A 595 -70.27 75.26 85.50
C GLN A 595 -70.66 75.06 84.01
N VAL A 596 -71.80 75.58 83.57
CA VAL A 596 -72.36 75.35 82.22
C VAL A 596 -71.51 76.00 81.11
N ASP A 597 -70.78 77.08 81.42
CA ASP A 597 -69.89 77.74 80.46
C ASP A 597 -68.71 76.85 80.05
N SER A 598 -68.10 76.14 81.01
CA SER A 598 -66.98 75.23 80.75
C SER A 598 -67.35 74.02 79.88
N MET A 599 -68.62 73.59 79.95
CA MET A 599 -69.14 72.50 79.12
C MET A 599 -69.31 72.92 77.66
N THR A 600 -69.62 74.20 77.40
CA THR A 600 -69.82 74.72 76.04
C THR A 600 -68.50 74.78 75.26
N ASP A 601 -67.42 75.22 75.91
CA ASP A 601 -66.09 75.31 75.29
C ASP A 601 -65.53 73.91 74.93
N ALA A 602 -65.73 72.92 75.81
CA ALA A 602 -65.32 71.54 75.54
C ALA A 602 -66.05 70.91 74.34
N VAL A 603 -67.32 71.26 74.13
CA VAL A 603 -68.12 70.80 72.98
C VAL A 603 -67.65 71.48 71.67
N ASP A 604 -67.22 72.74 71.72
CA ASP A 604 -66.70 73.45 70.53
C ASP A 604 -65.38 72.85 70.02
N ASP A 605 -64.47 72.49 70.92
CA ASP A 605 -63.22 71.83 70.53
C ASP A 605 -63.45 70.40 70.01
N SER A 606 -64.44 69.67 70.55
CA SER A 606 -64.85 68.37 70.01
C SER A 606 -65.46 68.49 68.60
N LEU A 607 -66.16 69.59 68.29
CA LEU A 607 -66.69 69.85 66.96
C LEU A 607 -65.57 70.09 65.94
N LYS A 608 -64.56 70.90 66.29
CA LYS A 608 -63.39 71.15 65.42
C LYS A 608 -62.66 69.86 65.07
N ALA A 609 -62.48 68.97 66.04
CA ALA A 609 -61.87 67.65 65.82
C ALA A 609 -62.72 66.78 64.87
N ALA A 610 -64.04 66.76 65.06
CA ALA A 610 -64.97 66.02 64.19
C ALA A 610 -64.98 66.56 62.73
N MET A 611 -64.86 67.88 62.54
CA MET A 611 -64.79 68.49 61.20
C MET A 611 -63.53 68.08 60.43
N ILE A 612 -62.37 68.03 61.10
CA ILE A 612 -61.11 67.58 60.48
C ILE A 612 -61.23 66.10 60.08
N GLN A 613 -61.81 65.27 60.96
CA GLN A 613 -62.00 63.85 60.70
C GLN A 613 -62.96 63.59 59.51
N ASP A 614 -64.07 64.32 59.41
CA ASP A 614 -65.02 64.23 58.28
C ASP A 614 -64.40 64.68 56.95
N ALA A 615 -63.52 65.69 56.96
CA ALA A 615 -62.89 66.20 55.74
C ALA A 615 -61.78 65.29 55.20
N VAL A 616 -60.99 64.65 56.07
CA VAL A 616 -59.80 63.87 55.67
C VAL A 616 -60.13 62.41 55.34
N THR A 617 -61.09 61.80 56.06
CA THR A 617 -61.39 60.36 55.91
C THR A 617 -61.84 59.98 54.48
N PRO A 618 -62.70 60.76 53.79
CA PRO A 618 -63.07 60.49 52.39
C PRO A 618 -61.89 60.59 51.41
N GLN A 619 -60.92 61.47 51.67
CA GLN A 619 -59.70 61.57 50.85
C GLN A 619 -58.83 60.31 51.02
N LEU A 620 -58.77 59.76 52.24
CA LEU A 620 -58.07 58.52 52.53
C LEU A 620 -58.69 57.33 51.76
N VAL A 621 -60.03 57.24 51.69
CA VAL A 621 -60.76 56.22 50.90
C VAL A 621 -60.39 56.29 49.41
N GLN A 622 -60.27 57.49 48.84
CA GLN A 622 -59.87 57.66 47.43
C GLN A 622 -58.43 57.23 47.17
N VAL A 623 -57.50 57.54 48.08
CA VAL A 623 -56.08 57.15 47.95
C VAL A 623 -55.94 55.63 48.02
N ILE A 624 -56.59 54.98 48.99
CA ILE A 624 -56.59 53.51 49.13
C ILE A 624 -57.18 52.85 47.88
N GLY A 625 -58.29 53.40 47.35
CA GLY A 625 -58.90 52.90 46.10
C GLY A 625 -57.96 53.01 44.88
N LYS A 626 -57.19 54.10 44.75
CA LYS A 626 -56.18 54.25 43.70
C LYS A 626 -55.03 53.25 43.87
N SER A 627 -54.53 53.06 45.09
CA SER A 627 -53.49 52.07 45.38
C SER A 627 -53.95 50.63 45.08
N ALA A 628 -55.21 50.29 45.38
CA ALA A 628 -55.80 48.99 45.01
C ALA A 628 -55.87 48.79 43.49
N ALA A 629 -56.23 49.84 42.73
CA ALA A 629 -56.29 49.79 41.27
C ALA A 629 -54.89 49.62 40.63
N GLU A 630 -53.86 50.25 41.18
CA GLU A 630 -52.48 50.07 40.71
C GLU A 630 -51.94 48.66 40.97
N LEU A 631 -52.26 48.05 42.12
CA LEU A 631 -51.94 46.64 42.39
C LEU A 631 -52.64 45.70 41.39
N ASP A 632 -53.89 45.99 41.03
CA ASP A 632 -54.63 45.25 39.99
C ASP A 632 -53.97 45.36 38.61
N ASN A 633 -53.48 46.54 38.25
CA ASN A 633 -52.72 46.76 37.02
C ASN A 633 -51.39 46.00 37.04
N MET A 634 -50.66 46.06 38.16
CA MET A 634 -49.40 45.31 38.34
C MET A 634 -49.63 43.80 38.21
N ARG A 635 -50.72 43.27 38.80
CA ARG A 635 -51.14 41.87 38.63
C ARG A 635 -51.38 41.52 37.17
N LYS A 636 -52.11 42.37 36.42
CA LYS A 636 -52.36 42.15 34.99
C LYS A 636 -51.07 42.13 34.17
N VAL A 637 -50.12 43.04 34.45
CA VAL A 637 -48.81 43.06 33.78
C VAL A 637 -48.05 41.77 34.07
N VAL A 638 -47.94 41.35 35.33
CA VAL A 638 -47.25 40.10 35.72
C VAL A 638 -47.86 38.88 35.04
N LEU A 639 -49.19 38.76 35.01
CA LEU A 639 -49.89 37.66 34.34
C LEU A 639 -49.73 37.71 32.81
N THR A 640 -49.70 38.90 32.22
CA THR A 640 -49.49 39.08 30.78
C THR A 640 -48.08 38.63 30.39
N GLU A 641 -47.06 39.08 31.10
CA GLU A 641 -45.66 38.64 30.90
C GLU A 641 -45.54 37.12 31.06
N GLN A 642 -46.13 36.54 32.12
CA GLN A 642 -46.15 35.09 32.33
C GLN A 642 -46.81 34.34 31.15
N SER A 643 -47.98 34.82 30.70
CA SER A 643 -48.72 34.19 29.59
C SER A 643 -47.96 34.24 28.26
N THR A 644 -47.00 35.16 28.14
CA THR A 644 -46.14 35.32 26.97
C THR A 644 -44.89 34.45 27.08
N MET A 645 -44.32 34.31 28.28
CA MET A 645 -43.13 33.48 28.52
C MET A 645 -43.42 31.98 28.42
N ARG A 646 -44.57 31.49 28.89
CA ARG A 646 -44.87 30.04 28.93
C ARG A 646 -44.88 29.37 27.54
N PRO A 647 -45.53 29.94 26.51
CA PRO A 647 -45.49 29.40 25.15
C PRO A 647 -44.08 29.48 24.54
N MET A 648 -43.33 30.56 24.82
CA MET A 648 -41.95 30.71 24.36
C MET A 648 -41.03 29.63 24.94
N LEU A 649 -41.16 29.31 26.23
CA LEU A 649 -40.43 28.20 26.85
C LEU A 649 -40.82 26.84 26.26
N THR A 650 -42.10 26.65 25.92
CA THR A 650 -42.57 25.43 25.27
C THR A 650 -41.96 25.28 23.87
N GLN A 651 -41.87 26.37 23.09
CA GLN A 651 -41.19 26.38 21.80
C GLN A 651 -39.69 26.13 21.92
N LEU A 652 -39.02 26.74 22.90
CA LEU A 652 -37.59 26.50 23.16
C LEU A 652 -37.33 25.05 23.56
N ASN A 653 -38.19 24.46 24.38
CA ASN A 653 -38.09 23.05 24.76
C ASN A 653 -38.28 22.13 23.54
N GLU A 654 -39.28 22.40 22.70
CA GLU A 654 -39.51 21.63 21.47
C GLU A 654 -38.33 21.76 20.49
N LEU A 655 -37.77 22.96 20.33
CA LEU A 655 -36.56 23.20 19.53
C LEU A 655 -35.37 22.40 20.07
N GLY A 656 -35.16 22.44 21.40
CA GLY A 656 -34.13 21.66 22.08
C GLY A 656 -34.29 20.16 21.83
N ARG A 657 -35.53 19.63 21.93
CA ARG A 657 -35.84 18.23 21.63
C ARG A 657 -35.57 17.87 20.18
N GLN A 658 -36.03 18.67 19.22
CA GLN A 658 -35.80 18.42 17.79
C GLN A 658 -34.30 18.38 17.45
N MET A 659 -33.50 19.26 18.06
CA MET A 659 -32.04 19.24 17.90
C MET A 659 -31.41 17.98 18.49
N MET A 660 -31.85 17.52 19.66
CA MET A 660 -31.39 16.26 20.26
C MET A 660 -31.77 15.05 19.41
N ASP A 661 -33.03 14.98 18.94
CA ASP A 661 -33.53 13.91 18.08
C ASP A 661 -32.75 13.86 16.76
N LEU A 662 -32.45 15.02 16.16
CA LEU A 662 -31.60 15.14 14.98
C LEU A 662 -30.19 14.58 15.26
N GLY A 663 -29.56 15.01 16.36
CA GLY A 663 -28.25 14.52 16.76
C GLY A 663 -28.21 13.00 16.94
N HIS A 664 -29.18 12.46 17.69
CA HIS A 664 -29.29 11.02 17.95
C HIS A 664 -29.56 10.22 16.66
N ALA A 665 -30.45 10.69 15.78
CA ALA A 665 -30.75 10.02 14.52
C ALA A 665 -29.51 9.91 13.62
N PHE A 666 -28.72 10.98 13.49
CA PHE A 666 -27.50 10.96 12.69
C PHE A 666 -26.39 10.13 13.33
N ASP A 667 -26.17 10.26 14.64
CA ASP A 667 -25.16 9.49 15.37
C ASP A 667 -25.46 7.97 15.30
N SER A 668 -26.72 7.59 15.54
CA SER A 668 -27.16 6.19 15.43
C SER A 668 -27.13 5.64 14.00
N SER A 669 -27.27 6.50 12.97
CA SER A 669 -27.16 6.09 11.57
C SER A 669 -25.72 5.79 11.13
N LYS A 670 -24.72 6.19 11.92
CA LYS A 670 -23.29 6.13 11.58
C LYS A 670 -22.98 6.77 10.21
N ASN A 671 -23.74 7.80 9.83
CA ASN A 671 -23.49 8.58 8.62
C ASN A 671 -22.46 9.66 8.93
N ASP A 672 -21.36 9.67 8.17
CA ASP A 672 -20.23 10.59 8.31
C ASP A 672 -20.29 11.76 7.31
N GLU A 673 -21.41 11.97 6.62
CA GLU A 673 -21.56 13.01 5.60
C GLU A 673 -21.32 14.44 6.11
N PHE A 674 -21.54 14.66 7.40
CA PHE A 674 -21.49 15.97 8.06
C PHE A 674 -20.34 16.10 9.07
N PHE A 675 -19.15 15.60 8.71
CA PHE A 675 -17.96 15.77 9.53
C PHE A 675 -17.70 17.25 9.83
N TYR A 676 -17.50 17.58 11.10
CA TYR A 676 -17.13 18.89 11.59
C TYR A 676 -16.32 18.75 12.88
N LEU A 677 -15.10 19.28 12.86
CA LEU A 677 -14.22 19.29 14.03
C LEU A 677 -14.11 20.73 14.57
N PRO A 678 -14.60 21.01 15.78
CA PRO A 678 -14.53 22.36 16.35
C PRO A 678 -13.08 22.77 16.68
N PRO A 679 -12.72 24.07 16.63
CA PRO A 679 -11.35 24.53 16.88
C PRO A 679 -10.77 24.08 18.23
N GLU A 680 -11.61 23.93 19.25
CA GLU A 680 -11.19 23.50 20.59
C GLU A 680 -10.71 22.03 20.62
N ALA A 681 -11.08 21.22 19.62
CA ALA A 681 -10.62 19.83 19.54
C ALA A 681 -9.13 19.71 19.21
N PHE A 682 -8.53 20.72 18.57
CA PHE A 682 -7.09 20.76 18.28
C PHE A 682 -6.23 20.92 19.54
N ASP A 683 -6.82 21.43 20.63
CA ASP A 683 -6.18 21.55 21.93
C ASP A 683 -6.25 20.25 22.76
N ASN A 684 -7.00 19.24 22.29
CA ASN A 684 -7.12 17.96 22.98
C ASN A 684 -5.80 17.19 22.91
N PRO A 685 -5.19 16.80 24.05
CA PRO A 685 -3.92 16.07 24.08
C PRO A 685 -3.93 14.76 23.29
N TYR A 686 -5.07 14.04 23.25
CA TYR A 686 -5.20 12.80 22.51
C TYR A 686 -5.21 13.04 21.00
N PHE A 687 -5.90 14.09 20.53
CA PHE A 687 -5.92 14.43 19.12
C PHE A 687 -4.58 14.98 18.62
N GLN A 688 -3.80 15.64 19.49
CA GLN A 688 -2.44 16.07 19.16
C GLN A 688 -1.49 14.89 18.90
N ILE A 689 -1.72 13.74 19.56
CA ILE A 689 -1.01 12.49 19.27
C ILE A 689 -1.36 12.02 17.86
N ASP A 690 -2.66 11.94 17.53
CA ASP A 690 -3.11 11.51 16.20
C ASP A 690 -2.56 12.45 15.10
N LEU A 691 -2.57 13.77 15.34
CA LEU A 691 -2.01 14.78 14.43
C LEU A 691 -0.52 14.53 14.14
N LYS A 692 0.27 14.13 15.14
CA LYS A 692 1.70 13.84 14.95
C LYS A 692 1.94 12.69 13.98
N TYR A 693 1.03 11.72 13.91
CA TYR A 693 1.15 10.58 13.02
C TYR A 693 0.54 10.83 11.64
N PHE A 694 -0.53 11.62 11.53
CA PHE A 694 -1.23 11.77 10.26
C PHE A 694 -0.96 13.09 9.54
N VAL A 695 -0.39 14.10 10.21
CA VAL A 695 -0.05 15.39 9.64
C VAL A 695 1.44 15.68 9.86
N SER A 696 2.12 16.19 8.84
CA SER A 696 3.53 16.53 8.91
C SER A 696 3.81 17.62 9.95
N PRO A 697 5.05 17.71 10.48
CA PRO A 697 5.39 18.71 11.50
C PRO A 697 5.15 20.18 11.07
N ASP A 698 5.20 20.46 9.76
CA ASP A 698 4.93 21.78 9.18
C ASP A 698 3.44 22.04 8.89
N GLY A 699 2.57 21.04 9.10
CA GLY A 699 1.13 21.13 8.87
C GLY A 699 0.69 21.02 7.40
N LYS A 700 1.64 20.88 6.46
CA LYS A 700 1.37 20.98 5.01
C LYS A 700 1.11 19.67 4.30
N SER A 701 1.39 18.54 4.95
CA SER A 701 1.17 17.20 4.38
C SER A 701 0.30 16.37 5.32
N ALA A 702 -0.72 15.72 4.77
CA ALA A 702 -1.60 14.79 5.49
C ALA A 702 -1.53 13.41 4.84
N ARG A 703 -1.26 12.36 5.61
CA ARG A 703 -1.17 10.98 5.12
C ARG A 703 -2.37 10.14 5.51
N TYR A 704 -2.64 9.13 4.71
CA TYR A 704 -3.68 8.14 4.87
C TYR A 704 -3.05 6.76 4.69
N MET A 705 -3.42 5.80 5.54
CA MET A 705 -3.07 4.40 5.35
C MET A 705 -4.31 3.66 4.87
N ILE A 706 -4.21 3.07 3.68
CA ILE A 706 -5.29 2.36 3.00
C ILE A 706 -5.04 0.87 3.14
N TYR A 707 -6.00 0.16 3.73
CA TYR A 707 -5.97 -1.29 3.86
C TYR A 707 -6.97 -1.89 2.90
N HIS A 708 -6.49 -2.84 2.09
CA HIS A 708 -7.29 -3.47 1.04
C HIS A 708 -8.31 -4.45 1.62
N ASP A 709 -9.38 -4.72 0.89
CA ASP A 709 -10.22 -5.90 1.10
C ASP A 709 -9.69 -7.05 0.24
N GLY A 710 -9.37 -8.19 0.86
CA GLY A 710 -8.70 -9.31 0.20
C GLY A 710 -7.17 -9.21 0.14
N GLU A 711 -6.56 -9.69 -0.94
CA GLU A 711 -5.10 -9.71 -1.12
C GLU A 711 -4.63 -8.54 -1.98
N ALA A 712 -3.91 -7.58 -1.38
CA ALA A 712 -3.43 -6.37 -2.05
C ALA A 712 -2.47 -6.64 -3.23
N LEU A 713 -1.71 -7.75 -3.14
CA LEU A 713 -0.72 -8.17 -4.12
C LEU A 713 -1.30 -9.05 -5.23
N SER A 714 -2.63 -9.13 -5.32
CA SER A 714 -3.33 -9.81 -6.42
C SER A 714 -3.56 -8.88 -7.61
N GLU A 715 -3.91 -9.43 -8.77
CA GLU A 715 -4.28 -8.62 -9.94
C GLU A 715 -5.48 -7.71 -9.62
N GLU A 716 -6.51 -8.21 -8.93
CA GLU A 716 -7.66 -7.41 -8.47
C GLU A 716 -7.25 -6.32 -7.46
N GLY A 717 -6.38 -6.64 -6.49
CA GLY A 717 -5.89 -5.66 -5.51
C GLY A 717 -5.09 -4.51 -6.16
N ILE A 718 -4.25 -4.85 -7.14
CA ILE A 718 -3.50 -3.88 -7.94
C ILE A 718 -4.47 -3.01 -8.77
N ASP A 719 -5.51 -3.59 -9.37
CA ASP A 719 -6.51 -2.85 -10.14
C ASP A 719 -7.32 -1.89 -9.26
N HIS A 720 -7.69 -2.31 -8.04
CA HIS A 720 -8.34 -1.44 -7.05
C HIS A 720 -7.45 -0.24 -6.67
N ALA A 721 -6.14 -0.45 -6.48
CA ALA A 721 -5.20 0.62 -6.15
C ALA A 721 -5.16 1.76 -7.19
N GLN A 722 -5.45 1.45 -8.46
CA GLN A 722 -5.48 2.45 -9.54
C GLN A 722 -6.61 3.48 -9.34
N ALA A 723 -7.66 3.13 -8.60
CA ALA A 723 -8.80 4.01 -8.33
C ALA A 723 -8.54 5.02 -7.20
N TYR A 724 -7.58 4.76 -6.30
CA TYR A 724 -7.35 5.59 -5.11
C TYR A 724 -6.88 7.00 -5.46
N LEU A 725 -5.90 7.10 -6.36
CA LEU A 725 -5.34 8.40 -6.75
C LEU A 725 -6.35 9.29 -7.51
N PRO A 726 -7.13 8.77 -8.49
CA PRO A 726 -8.25 9.51 -9.09
C PRO A 726 -9.32 9.92 -8.07
N ALA A 727 -9.74 9.02 -7.18
CA ALA A 727 -10.77 9.31 -6.18
C ALA A 727 -10.33 10.44 -5.23
N ALA A 728 -9.10 10.39 -4.74
CA ALA A 728 -8.54 11.47 -3.91
C ALA A 728 -8.49 12.80 -4.67
N LYS A 729 -8.02 12.81 -5.92
CA LYS A 729 -7.98 14.04 -6.75
C LYS A 729 -9.36 14.59 -7.05
N GLU A 730 -10.36 13.74 -7.22
CA GLU A 730 -11.75 14.13 -7.45
C GLU A 730 -12.39 14.70 -6.19
N ALA A 731 -12.17 14.07 -5.04
CA ALA A 731 -12.64 14.54 -3.74
C ALA A 731 -12.13 15.97 -3.43
N LEU A 732 -10.89 16.27 -3.79
CA LEU A 732 -10.27 17.60 -3.60
C LEU A 732 -10.89 18.71 -4.46
N LYS A 733 -11.57 18.39 -5.58
CA LYS A 733 -12.17 19.41 -6.46
C LYS A 733 -13.22 20.23 -5.71
N GLY A 734 -13.14 21.55 -5.86
CA GLY A 734 -14.07 22.49 -5.22
C GLY A 734 -13.88 22.66 -3.71
N THR A 735 -12.81 22.11 -3.13
CA THR A 735 -12.43 22.30 -1.73
C THR A 735 -11.31 23.33 -1.59
N THR A 736 -10.96 23.72 -0.35
CA THR A 736 -9.78 24.54 -0.04
C THR A 736 -8.46 23.89 -0.47
N LEU A 737 -8.46 22.56 -0.64
CA LEU A 737 -7.31 21.76 -1.00
C LEU A 737 -7.25 21.40 -2.49
N ALA A 738 -8.05 22.04 -3.36
CA ALA A 738 -8.11 21.71 -4.79
C ALA A 738 -6.76 21.85 -5.55
N GLY A 739 -5.83 22.67 -5.05
CA GLY A 739 -4.48 22.84 -5.61
C GLY A 739 -3.42 21.86 -5.07
N SER A 740 -3.81 20.97 -4.16
CA SER A 740 -2.88 20.08 -3.47
C SER A 740 -2.32 18.99 -4.38
N ARG A 741 -1.09 18.57 -4.11
CA ARG A 741 -0.48 17.41 -4.77
C ARG A 741 -0.87 16.15 -4.02
N VAL A 742 -1.06 15.06 -4.77
CA VAL A 742 -1.43 13.77 -4.20
C VAL A 742 -0.40 12.73 -4.63
N TYR A 743 0.13 12.01 -3.65
CA TYR A 743 1.12 10.95 -3.83
C TYR A 743 0.54 9.64 -3.29
N LEU A 744 0.86 8.53 -3.96
CA LEU A 744 0.43 7.19 -3.58
C LEU A 744 1.64 6.26 -3.65
N GLY A 745 1.90 5.56 -2.56
CA GLY A 745 2.93 4.53 -2.47
C GLY A 745 2.49 3.40 -1.55
N GLY A 746 3.35 2.41 -1.32
CA GLY A 746 3.02 1.21 -0.54
C GLY A 746 2.88 -0.03 -1.40
N ALA A 747 2.33 -1.11 -0.83
CA ALA A 747 2.43 -2.43 -1.43
C ALA A 747 1.75 -2.53 -2.80
N ALA A 748 0.44 -2.30 -2.90
CA ALA A 748 -0.27 -2.47 -4.18
C ALA A 748 0.14 -1.39 -5.18
N ALA A 749 0.44 -0.17 -4.73
CA ALA A 749 0.96 0.90 -5.59
C ALA A 749 2.32 0.55 -6.21
N THR A 750 3.22 -0.08 -5.46
CA THR A 750 4.52 -0.54 -6.00
C THR A 750 4.35 -1.67 -6.99
N TYR A 751 3.44 -2.62 -6.75
CA TYR A 751 3.18 -3.68 -7.73
C TYR A 751 2.37 -3.22 -8.94
N TRP A 752 1.59 -2.13 -8.82
CA TRP A 752 1.01 -1.42 -9.96
C TRP A 752 2.11 -0.85 -10.88
N ASP A 753 3.08 -0.14 -10.31
CA ASP A 753 4.24 0.36 -11.07
C ASP A 753 5.04 -0.79 -11.71
N ILE A 754 5.25 -1.89 -10.99
CA ILE A 754 5.90 -3.09 -11.54
C ILE A 754 5.08 -3.67 -12.70
N GLN A 755 3.75 -3.75 -12.58
CA GLN A 755 2.88 -4.28 -13.64
C GLN A 755 2.96 -3.41 -14.89
N ASP A 756 2.88 -2.09 -14.75
CA ASP A 756 2.96 -1.14 -15.88
C ASP A 756 4.36 -1.16 -16.54
N ALA A 757 5.40 -1.12 -15.71
CA ALA A 757 6.78 -1.19 -16.19
C ALA A 757 7.07 -2.52 -16.88
N THR A 758 6.55 -3.65 -16.36
CA THR A 758 6.72 -4.97 -16.98
C THR A 758 6.11 -5.05 -18.37
N LYS A 759 4.91 -4.47 -18.58
CA LYS A 759 4.27 -4.43 -19.92
C LYS A 759 5.15 -3.68 -20.92
N THR A 760 5.68 -2.53 -20.51
CA THR A 760 6.53 -1.69 -21.36
C THR A 760 7.90 -2.33 -21.60
N ASP A 761 8.54 -2.85 -20.55
CA ASP A 761 9.86 -3.49 -20.61
C ASP A 761 9.85 -4.77 -21.43
N LEU A 762 8.80 -5.58 -21.31
CA LEU A 762 8.62 -6.76 -22.15
C LEU A 762 8.59 -6.38 -23.63
N LEU A 763 7.87 -5.31 -23.99
CA LEU A 763 7.76 -4.86 -25.38
C LEU A 763 9.11 -4.32 -25.88
N ILE A 764 9.81 -3.52 -25.09
CA ILE A 764 11.14 -3.01 -25.41
C ILE A 764 12.12 -4.17 -25.62
N ALA A 765 12.20 -5.08 -24.66
CA ALA A 765 13.11 -6.21 -24.70
C ALA A 765 12.77 -7.17 -25.85
N ALA A 766 11.48 -7.41 -26.12
CA ALA A 766 11.05 -8.29 -27.21
C ALA A 766 11.35 -7.72 -28.59
N ILE A 767 11.05 -6.44 -28.83
CA ILE A 767 11.36 -5.78 -30.09
C ILE A 767 12.87 -5.72 -30.28
N ALA A 768 13.63 -5.33 -29.26
CA ALA A 768 15.09 -5.25 -29.33
C ALA A 768 15.73 -6.63 -29.58
N ALA A 769 15.32 -7.66 -28.84
CA ALA A 769 15.86 -9.01 -29.00
C ALA A 769 15.50 -9.60 -30.37
N PHE A 770 14.26 -9.49 -30.83
CA PHE A 770 13.89 -9.98 -32.17
C PHE A 770 14.57 -9.20 -33.29
N ALA A 771 14.69 -7.87 -33.18
CA ALA A 771 15.41 -7.06 -34.18
C ALA A 771 16.90 -7.41 -34.23
N LEU A 772 17.51 -7.62 -33.06
CA LEU A 772 18.91 -8.04 -32.97
C LEU A 772 19.11 -9.44 -33.55
N ILE A 773 18.31 -10.42 -33.14
CA ILE A 773 18.38 -11.79 -33.68
C ILE A 773 18.12 -11.78 -35.18
N PHE A 774 17.17 -10.98 -35.67
CA PHE A 774 16.93 -10.79 -37.09
C PHE A 774 18.18 -10.30 -37.80
N LEU A 775 18.86 -9.28 -37.26
CA LEU A 775 20.08 -8.72 -37.82
C LEU A 775 21.23 -9.74 -37.83
N VAL A 776 21.44 -10.44 -36.71
CA VAL A 776 22.48 -11.49 -36.61
C VAL A 776 22.19 -12.62 -37.60
N MET A 777 20.95 -13.09 -37.67
CA MET A 777 20.54 -14.13 -38.62
C MET A 777 20.65 -13.66 -40.07
N LEU A 778 20.29 -12.41 -40.36
CA LEU A 778 20.43 -11.81 -41.69
C LEU A 778 21.90 -11.74 -42.09
N LEU A 779 22.79 -11.35 -41.18
CA LEU A 779 24.23 -11.27 -41.43
C LEU A 779 24.83 -12.65 -41.74
N ILE A 780 24.46 -13.68 -40.97
CA ILE A 780 25.01 -15.02 -41.13
C ILE A 780 24.42 -15.76 -42.33
N THR A 781 23.09 -15.80 -42.44
CA THR A 781 22.40 -16.56 -43.50
C THR A 781 22.42 -15.83 -44.84
N ARG A 782 22.50 -14.48 -44.82
CA ARG A 782 22.31 -13.59 -45.98
C ARG A 782 20.95 -13.80 -46.67
N SER A 783 19.94 -14.19 -45.90
CA SER A 783 18.58 -14.39 -46.38
C SER A 783 17.57 -13.78 -45.43
N VAL A 784 16.71 -12.92 -45.98
CA VAL A 784 15.63 -12.24 -45.23
C VAL A 784 14.54 -13.25 -44.86
N VAL A 785 14.17 -14.13 -45.79
CA VAL A 785 13.12 -15.12 -45.58
C VAL A 785 13.54 -16.15 -44.53
N ALA A 786 14.78 -16.65 -44.59
CA ALA A 786 15.30 -17.56 -43.56
C ALA A 786 15.29 -16.90 -42.17
N ALA A 787 15.74 -15.64 -42.07
CA ALA A 787 15.75 -14.91 -40.79
C ALA A 787 14.34 -14.74 -40.20
N LEU A 788 13.34 -14.39 -41.02
CA LEU A 788 11.93 -14.28 -40.59
C LEU A 788 11.36 -15.63 -40.15
N VAL A 789 11.64 -16.71 -40.88
CA VAL A 789 11.18 -18.06 -40.53
C VAL A 789 11.74 -18.48 -39.18
N ILE A 790 13.04 -18.25 -38.93
CA ILE A 790 13.68 -18.59 -37.65
C ILE A 790 12.97 -17.89 -36.50
N ILE A 791 12.81 -16.56 -36.58
CA ILE A 791 12.14 -15.78 -35.53
C ILE A 791 10.72 -16.27 -35.31
N GLY A 792 9.95 -16.49 -36.40
CA GLY A 792 8.59 -17.00 -36.31
C GLY A 792 8.52 -18.37 -35.63
N THR A 793 9.43 -19.28 -35.97
CA THR A 793 9.50 -20.62 -35.35
C THR A 793 9.91 -20.57 -33.88
N VAL A 794 10.82 -19.67 -33.51
CA VAL A 794 11.25 -19.47 -32.11
C VAL A 794 10.13 -18.85 -31.28
N ALA A 795 9.43 -17.83 -31.79
CA ALA A 795 8.27 -17.24 -31.12
C ALA A 795 7.13 -18.27 -30.95
N PHE A 796 6.89 -19.09 -31.98
CA PHE A 796 5.91 -20.17 -31.91
C PHE A 796 6.29 -21.23 -30.87
N SER A 797 7.57 -21.64 -30.84
CA SER A 797 8.12 -22.55 -29.84
C SER A 797 7.93 -22.02 -28.41
N TYR A 798 8.27 -20.74 -28.18
CA TYR A 798 8.08 -20.06 -26.91
C TYR A 798 6.61 -20.08 -26.47
N SER A 799 5.67 -19.78 -27.38
CA SER A 799 4.24 -19.78 -27.05
C SER A 799 3.74 -21.15 -26.57
N GLY A 800 4.23 -22.24 -27.19
CA GLY A 800 3.88 -23.60 -26.77
C GLY A 800 4.53 -24.00 -25.46
N ALA A 801 5.79 -23.58 -25.24
CA ALA A 801 6.53 -23.86 -24.01
C ALA A 801 5.95 -23.15 -22.78
N PHE A 802 5.67 -21.86 -22.93
CA PHE A 802 5.09 -21.06 -21.85
C PHE A 802 3.66 -21.53 -21.56
N GLY A 803 2.84 -21.77 -22.58
CA GLY A 803 1.49 -22.31 -22.39
C GLY A 803 1.50 -23.70 -21.72
N LEU A 804 2.40 -24.60 -22.12
CA LEU A 804 2.57 -25.90 -21.44
C LEU A 804 2.96 -25.72 -19.97
N SER A 805 3.77 -24.71 -19.66
CA SER A 805 4.15 -24.41 -18.29
C SER A 805 2.98 -23.85 -17.48
N VAL A 806 2.10 -23.04 -18.09
CA VAL A 806 0.82 -22.63 -17.49
C VAL A 806 -0.04 -23.86 -17.18
N LEU A 807 -0.10 -24.83 -18.08
CA LEU A 807 -0.82 -26.08 -17.84
C LEU A 807 -0.26 -26.86 -16.65
N VAL A 808 1.06 -27.04 -16.59
CA VAL A 808 1.71 -27.81 -15.52
C VAL A 808 1.61 -27.11 -14.16
N TRP A 809 1.99 -25.84 -14.07
CA TRP A 809 2.05 -25.14 -12.79
C TRP A 809 0.67 -24.69 -12.31
N GLN A 810 -0.09 -24.01 -13.15
CA GLN A 810 -1.36 -23.39 -12.74
C GLN A 810 -2.49 -24.41 -12.67
N HIS A 811 -2.62 -25.31 -13.64
CA HIS A 811 -3.74 -26.26 -13.70
C HIS A 811 -3.44 -27.61 -13.03
N PHE A 812 -2.22 -28.13 -13.15
CA PHE A 812 -1.88 -29.44 -12.62
C PHE A 812 -1.36 -29.40 -11.18
N LEU A 813 -0.50 -28.44 -10.85
CA LEU A 813 0.07 -28.27 -9.50
C LEU A 813 -0.74 -27.28 -8.64
N GLY A 814 -1.61 -26.46 -9.23
CA GLY A 814 -2.40 -25.46 -8.52
C GLY A 814 -1.59 -24.26 -8.00
N ILE A 815 -0.36 -24.08 -8.50
CA ILE A 815 0.55 -23.02 -8.07
C ILE A 815 0.57 -21.94 -9.16
N PRO A 816 0.24 -20.67 -8.84
CA PRO A 816 0.28 -19.60 -9.82
C PRO A 816 1.70 -19.36 -10.31
N LEU A 817 1.83 -18.83 -11.54
CA LEU A 817 3.14 -18.47 -12.09
C LEU A 817 3.55 -17.08 -11.60
N SER A 818 4.82 -16.95 -11.21
CA SER A 818 5.41 -15.65 -10.91
C SER A 818 5.34 -14.74 -12.14
N TRP A 819 4.97 -13.48 -11.92
CA TRP A 819 4.96 -12.43 -12.95
C TRP A 819 6.32 -12.29 -13.66
N LEU A 820 7.42 -12.59 -12.96
CA LEU A 820 8.79 -12.52 -13.47
C LEU A 820 9.07 -13.56 -14.56
N ASN A 821 8.31 -14.67 -14.58
CA ASN A 821 8.58 -15.80 -15.47
C ASN A 821 8.43 -15.43 -16.94
N LEU A 822 7.39 -14.67 -17.28
CA LEU A 822 7.08 -14.32 -18.66
C LEU A 822 8.23 -13.53 -19.35
N PRO A 823 8.69 -12.39 -18.83
CA PRO A 823 9.77 -11.62 -19.47
C PRO A 823 11.12 -12.35 -19.49
N ILE A 824 11.52 -12.99 -18.39
CA ILE A 824 12.84 -13.65 -18.31
C ILE A 824 12.90 -14.86 -19.25
N THR A 825 11.90 -15.74 -19.19
CA THR A 825 11.90 -16.95 -20.01
C THR A 825 11.74 -16.61 -21.49
N PHE A 826 10.99 -15.57 -21.82
CA PHE A 826 10.90 -15.05 -23.19
C PHE A 826 12.28 -14.71 -23.74
N ILE A 827 13.05 -13.88 -23.04
CA ILE A 827 14.34 -13.41 -23.54
C ILE A 827 15.34 -14.56 -23.65
N ILE A 828 15.40 -15.43 -22.65
CA ILE A 828 16.33 -16.57 -22.66
C ILE A 828 15.95 -17.61 -23.73
N LEU A 829 14.68 -17.98 -23.85
CA LEU A 829 14.24 -18.96 -24.85
C LEU A 829 14.37 -18.42 -26.28
N VAL A 830 14.10 -17.13 -26.48
CA VAL A 830 14.29 -16.48 -27.78
C VAL A 830 15.77 -16.43 -28.15
N ALA A 831 16.63 -16.06 -27.19
CA ALA A 831 18.08 -16.03 -27.36
C ALA A 831 18.63 -17.41 -27.73
N VAL A 832 18.39 -18.41 -26.87
CA VAL A 832 18.93 -19.76 -27.01
C VAL A 832 18.25 -20.54 -28.15
N GLY A 833 16.95 -20.39 -28.34
CA GLY A 833 16.21 -21.04 -29.43
C GLY A 833 16.69 -20.60 -30.82
N SER A 834 17.16 -19.35 -30.95
CA SER A 834 17.69 -18.82 -32.21
C SER A 834 18.99 -19.50 -32.67
N ASP A 835 19.91 -19.79 -31.73
CA ASP A 835 21.13 -20.55 -32.00
C ASP A 835 20.80 -21.91 -32.64
N TYR A 836 19.75 -22.55 -32.11
CA TYR A 836 19.35 -23.88 -32.51
C TYR A 836 19.15 -24.05 -34.02
N ASN A 837 18.43 -23.08 -34.56
CA ASN A 837 18.08 -23.04 -35.97
C ASN A 837 19.28 -22.66 -36.84
N LEU A 838 20.22 -21.87 -36.32
CA LEU A 838 21.45 -21.50 -37.02
C LEU A 838 22.27 -22.74 -37.40
N LEU A 839 22.44 -23.69 -36.48
CA LEU A 839 23.18 -24.94 -36.73
C LEU A 839 22.61 -25.75 -37.89
N LEU A 840 21.29 -25.95 -37.88
CA LEU A 840 20.60 -26.71 -38.91
C LEU A 840 20.71 -26.00 -40.27
N ILE A 841 20.53 -24.68 -40.30
CA ILE A 841 20.55 -23.88 -41.52
C ILE A 841 21.97 -23.75 -42.09
N ALA A 842 22.99 -23.55 -41.24
CA ALA A 842 24.38 -23.55 -41.67
C ALA A 842 24.75 -24.89 -42.32
N ARG A 843 24.32 -26.01 -41.72
CA ARG A 843 24.54 -27.34 -42.30
C ARG A 843 23.74 -27.55 -43.59
N TYR A 844 22.51 -27.06 -43.64
CA TYR A 844 21.68 -27.10 -44.84
C TYR A 844 22.33 -26.32 -45.99
N LEU A 845 22.95 -25.17 -45.70
CA LEU A 845 23.70 -24.38 -46.66
C LEU A 845 24.94 -25.13 -47.16
N GLU A 846 25.72 -25.76 -46.28
CA GLU A 846 26.90 -26.56 -46.67
C GLU A 846 26.55 -27.71 -47.61
N GLU A 847 25.49 -28.45 -47.27
CA GLU A 847 25.02 -29.63 -48.02
C GLU A 847 24.16 -29.28 -49.24
N SER A 848 23.75 -28.00 -49.41
CA SER A 848 22.94 -27.53 -50.54
C SER A 848 23.59 -27.77 -51.91
N LYS A 849 24.92 -27.94 -51.94
CA LYS A 849 25.68 -28.31 -53.16
C LYS A 849 25.22 -29.64 -53.77
N ALA A 850 24.61 -30.53 -52.98
CA ALA A 850 24.03 -31.80 -53.44
C ALA A 850 22.59 -31.67 -53.98
N GLY A 851 22.02 -30.45 -54.01
CA GLY A 851 20.61 -30.15 -54.29
C GLY A 851 19.80 -29.93 -53.02
N LEU A 852 18.75 -29.09 -53.06
CA LEU A 852 18.01 -28.65 -51.87
C LEU A 852 17.40 -29.82 -51.07
N ASN A 853 16.74 -30.77 -51.73
CA ASN A 853 16.09 -31.89 -51.04
C ASN A 853 17.11 -32.85 -50.41
N THR A 854 18.13 -33.25 -51.17
CA THR A 854 19.18 -34.16 -50.69
C THR A 854 20.04 -33.49 -49.62
N GLY A 855 20.31 -32.19 -49.78
CA GLY A 855 21.03 -31.37 -48.81
C GLY A 855 20.31 -31.28 -47.48
N LEU A 856 18.98 -31.09 -47.50
CA LEU A 856 18.17 -31.06 -46.27
C LEU A 856 18.17 -32.41 -45.54
N ILE A 857 18.03 -33.53 -46.26
CA ILE A 857 18.09 -34.87 -45.67
C ILE A 857 19.46 -35.12 -45.03
N ARG A 858 20.56 -34.75 -45.70
CA ARG A 858 21.91 -34.89 -45.16
C ARG A 858 22.16 -33.98 -43.96
N ALA A 859 21.65 -32.75 -44.00
CA ALA A 859 21.75 -31.82 -42.90
C ALA A 859 21.06 -32.39 -41.64
N VAL A 860 19.81 -32.85 -41.76
CA VAL A 860 19.07 -33.46 -40.64
C VAL A 860 19.73 -34.77 -40.18
N ALA A 861 20.18 -35.62 -41.10
CA ALA A 861 20.80 -36.91 -40.75
C ALA A 861 22.13 -36.76 -39.98
N ASN A 862 22.95 -35.79 -40.36
CA ASN A 862 24.29 -35.61 -39.78
C ASN A 862 24.26 -34.72 -38.52
N SER A 863 23.43 -33.68 -38.48
CA SER A 863 23.34 -32.77 -37.33
C SER A 863 22.35 -33.24 -36.26
N GLY A 864 21.30 -33.98 -36.62
CA GLY A 864 20.18 -34.30 -35.72
C GLY A 864 20.58 -34.97 -34.42
N LYS A 865 21.53 -35.92 -34.45
CA LYS A 865 21.99 -36.61 -33.24
C LYS A 865 22.74 -35.69 -32.29
N VAL A 866 23.71 -34.93 -32.81
CA VAL A 866 24.55 -34.03 -31.99
C VAL A 866 23.69 -32.91 -31.42
N VAL A 867 22.84 -32.32 -32.25
CA VAL A 867 21.96 -31.20 -31.89
C VAL A 867 20.91 -31.62 -30.85
N THR A 868 20.29 -32.79 -31.00
CA THR A 868 19.32 -33.29 -30.00
C THR A 868 19.99 -33.64 -28.68
N THR A 869 21.22 -34.15 -28.75
CA THR A 869 21.99 -34.47 -27.55
C THR A 869 22.32 -33.20 -26.77
N ALA A 870 22.88 -32.19 -27.44
CA ALA A 870 23.14 -30.87 -26.84
C ALA A 870 21.85 -30.27 -26.26
N GLY A 871 20.77 -30.24 -27.04
CA GLY A 871 19.47 -29.73 -26.62
C GLY A 871 18.89 -30.41 -25.38
N ILE A 872 18.98 -31.75 -25.28
CA ILE A 872 18.51 -32.49 -24.08
C ILE A 872 19.40 -32.17 -22.89
N VAL A 873 20.73 -32.07 -23.07
CA VAL A 873 21.64 -31.71 -21.98
C VAL A 873 21.30 -30.32 -21.46
N PHE A 874 21.24 -29.31 -22.33
CA PHE A 874 20.88 -27.94 -21.94
C PHE A 874 19.48 -27.89 -21.29
N ALA A 875 18.47 -28.55 -21.86
CA ALA A 875 17.15 -28.60 -21.25
C ALA A 875 17.17 -29.21 -19.84
N THR A 876 17.91 -30.30 -19.65
CA THR A 876 18.02 -30.96 -18.34
C THR A 876 18.81 -30.10 -17.34
N THR A 877 19.81 -29.34 -17.80
CA THR A 877 20.52 -28.39 -16.93
C THR A 877 19.64 -27.23 -16.49
N MET A 878 18.74 -26.74 -17.36
CA MET A 878 17.77 -25.73 -16.96
C MET A 878 16.75 -26.30 -15.97
N MET A 879 16.30 -27.53 -16.19
CA MET A 879 15.41 -28.22 -15.23
C MET A 879 16.08 -28.49 -13.88
N ALA A 880 17.42 -28.51 -13.79
CA ALA A 880 18.13 -28.66 -12.52
C ALA A 880 17.82 -27.51 -11.53
N MET A 881 17.39 -26.35 -12.04
CA MET A 881 16.97 -25.22 -11.20
C MET A 881 15.71 -25.53 -10.37
N LEU A 882 14.96 -26.60 -10.68
CA LEU A 882 13.89 -27.13 -9.82
C LEU A 882 14.38 -27.56 -8.43
N SER A 883 15.68 -27.74 -8.23
CA SER A 883 16.29 -28.03 -6.93
C SER A 883 16.54 -26.78 -6.06
N SER A 884 16.22 -25.59 -6.58
CA SER A 884 16.31 -24.32 -5.86
C SER A 884 15.27 -24.24 -4.74
N ASP A 885 15.63 -23.64 -3.60
CA ASP A 885 14.67 -23.39 -2.52
C ASP A 885 13.70 -22.24 -2.86
N LEU A 886 14.06 -21.39 -3.83
CA LEU A 886 13.12 -20.45 -4.48
C LEU A 886 12.32 -21.16 -5.57
N LEU A 887 11.01 -21.25 -5.38
CA LEU A 887 10.09 -21.87 -6.33
C LEU A 887 10.03 -21.08 -7.65
N SER A 888 10.14 -19.75 -7.60
CA SER A 888 10.17 -18.88 -8.78
C SER A 888 11.35 -19.23 -9.71
N VAL A 889 12.54 -19.48 -9.13
CA VAL A 889 13.74 -19.92 -9.87
C VAL A 889 13.53 -21.32 -10.46
N GLY A 890 12.85 -22.22 -9.74
CA GLY A 890 12.45 -23.53 -10.26
C GLY A 890 11.47 -23.45 -11.43
N GLN A 891 10.47 -22.56 -11.34
CA GLN A 891 9.54 -22.28 -12.44
C GLN A 891 10.30 -21.79 -13.68
N LEU A 892 11.17 -20.79 -13.54
CA LEU A 892 12.03 -20.27 -14.62
C LEU A 892 12.77 -21.40 -15.34
N GLY A 893 13.51 -22.24 -14.59
CA GLY A 893 14.30 -23.32 -15.18
C GLY A 893 13.45 -24.40 -15.86
N SER A 894 12.29 -24.72 -15.29
CA SER A 894 11.36 -25.68 -15.90
C SER A 894 10.77 -25.18 -17.22
N ILE A 895 10.39 -23.89 -17.31
CA ILE A 895 9.86 -23.25 -18.52
C ILE A 895 10.92 -23.23 -19.60
N ILE A 896 12.15 -22.82 -19.27
CA ILE A 896 13.27 -22.79 -20.22
C ILE A 896 13.59 -24.22 -20.67
N GLY A 897 13.66 -25.18 -19.74
CA GLY A 897 13.91 -26.59 -20.07
C GLY A 897 12.86 -27.18 -21.02
N LEU A 898 11.56 -26.98 -20.73
CA LEU A 898 10.46 -27.41 -21.60
C LEU A 898 10.52 -26.73 -22.96
N GLY A 899 10.84 -25.44 -23.01
CA GLY A 899 10.99 -24.70 -24.26
C GLY A 899 12.14 -25.18 -25.11
N LEU A 900 13.28 -25.51 -24.51
CA LEU A 900 14.42 -26.10 -25.22
C LEU A 900 14.08 -27.51 -25.74
N LEU A 901 13.35 -28.34 -24.99
CA LEU A 901 12.89 -29.65 -25.47
C LEU A 901 11.92 -29.51 -26.65
N LEU A 902 10.94 -28.62 -26.54
CA LEU A 902 9.96 -28.38 -27.60
C LEU A 902 10.63 -27.83 -28.85
N ASP A 903 11.56 -26.88 -28.71
CA ASP A 903 12.32 -26.33 -29.82
C ASP A 903 13.17 -27.41 -30.51
N THR A 904 13.95 -28.16 -29.74
CA THR A 904 14.91 -29.14 -30.27
C THR A 904 14.22 -30.35 -30.90
N LEU A 905 13.22 -30.92 -30.22
CA LEU A 905 12.58 -32.18 -30.62
C LEU A 905 11.46 -31.98 -31.64
N ILE A 906 10.75 -30.85 -31.61
CA ILE A 906 9.59 -30.61 -32.48
C ILE A 906 9.91 -29.56 -33.53
N VAL A 907 10.22 -28.34 -33.10
CA VAL A 907 10.31 -27.20 -34.02
C VAL A 907 11.46 -27.38 -34.98
N ARG A 908 12.66 -27.63 -34.48
CA ARG A 908 13.87 -27.79 -35.29
C ARG A 908 13.90 -29.09 -36.08
N SER A 909 13.39 -30.17 -35.50
CA SER A 909 13.44 -31.49 -36.15
C SER A 909 12.40 -31.64 -37.25
N PHE A 910 11.26 -30.94 -37.15
CA PHE A 910 10.13 -31.12 -38.05
C PHE A 910 9.62 -29.82 -38.70
N ILE A 911 9.35 -28.77 -37.92
CA ILE A 911 8.76 -27.52 -38.42
C ILE A 911 9.73 -26.76 -39.33
N THR A 912 10.94 -26.44 -38.85
CA THR A 912 11.93 -25.67 -39.61
C THR A 912 12.30 -26.34 -40.94
N PRO A 913 12.59 -27.66 -41.00
CA PRO A 913 12.86 -28.35 -42.27
C PRO A 913 11.63 -28.42 -43.19
N ALA A 914 10.42 -28.58 -42.65
CA ALA A 914 9.20 -28.59 -43.44
C ALA A 914 8.95 -27.24 -44.12
N ILE A 915 9.09 -26.13 -43.38
CA ILE A 915 8.98 -24.76 -43.91
C ILE A 915 10.06 -24.52 -44.97
N ALA A 916 11.31 -24.87 -44.69
CA ALA A 916 12.42 -24.73 -45.65
C ALA A 916 12.17 -25.52 -46.94
N ARG A 917 11.54 -26.71 -46.84
CA ARG A 917 11.17 -27.53 -48.00
C ARG A 917 10.00 -26.94 -48.80
N LEU A 918 9.01 -26.33 -48.14
CA LEU A 918 7.85 -25.71 -48.80
C LEU A 918 8.25 -24.42 -49.53
N LEU A 919 9.09 -23.59 -48.91
CA LEU A 919 9.58 -22.33 -49.51
C LEU A 919 10.63 -22.57 -50.60
N GLY A 920 11.37 -23.69 -50.55
CA GLY A 920 12.28 -24.09 -51.62
C GLY A 920 13.36 -23.03 -51.90
N PRO A 921 13.51 -22.53 -53.15
CA PRO A 921 14.47 -21.46 -53.45
C PRO A 921 14.17 -20.12 -52.77
N LEU A 922 12.90 -19.83 -52.47
CA LEU A 922 12.49 -18.59 -51.82
C LEU A 922 13.03 -18.48 -50.40
N PHE A 923 13.25 -19.63 -49.73
CA PHE A 923 13.83 -19.70 -48.39
C PHE A 923 15.18 -18.97 -48.31
N TRP A 924 15.94 -18.92 -49.40
CA TRP A 924 17.27 -18.31 -49.44
C TRP A 924 17.27 -16.88 -49.96
N TRP A 925 16.13 -16.33 -50.38
CA TRP A 925 16.08 -14.99 -50.97
C TRP A 925 16.65 -13.92 -50.01
N PRO A 926 17.48 -12.97 -50.48
CA PRO A 926 17.88 -12.68 -51.87
C PRO A 926 19.06 -13.51 -52.42
N ARG A 927 19.63 -14.42 -51.62
CA ARG A 927 20.72 -15.30 -52.05
C ARG A 927 20.21 -16.37 -53.01
N ILE A 928 20.73 -16.37 -54.24
CA ILE A 928 20.34 -17.34 -55.26
C ILE A 928 21.10 -18.66 -55.04
N ILE A 929 20.38 -19.73 -54.69
CA ILE A 929 20.92 -21.09 -54.55
C ILE A 929 20.31 -22.01 -55.63
N ARG A 930 21.15 -22.84 -56.26
CA ARG A 930 20.69 -23.77 -57.30
C ARG A 930 19.83 -24.88 -56.69
N SER A 931 18.65 -25.10 -57.28
CA SER A 931 17.69 -26.11 -56.83
C SER A 931 18.09 -27.55 -57.18
N ARG A 932 18.92 -27.74 -58.21
CA ARG A 932 19.42 -29.04 -58.70
C ARG A 932 20.95 -29.10 -58.67
N PRO A 933 21.55 -30.28 -58.41
CA PRO A 933 23.01 -30.45 -58.48
C PRO A 933 23.51 -30.13 -59.90
N ALA A 934 24.74 -29.61 -60.01
CA ALA A 934 25.34 -29.30 -61.30
C ALA A 934 25.39 -30.56 -62.20
N PRO A 935 25.05 -30.48 -63.50
CA PRO A 935 25.13 -31.60 -64.43
C PRO A 935 26.53 -32.23 -64.42
N ALA A 936 26.61 -33.55 -64.52
CA ALA A 936 27.88 -34.29 -64.43
C ALA A 936 28.93 -33.84 -65.46
N GLN A 937 28.51 -33.24 -66.58
CA GLN A 937 29.39 -32.68 -67.63
C GLN A 937 30.31 -31.54 -67.16
N TYR A 938 30.04 -30.89 -66.02
CA TYR A 938 30.89 -29.82 -65.47
C TYR A 938 31.83 -30.27 -64.34
N ARG A 939 31.89 -31.56 -63.99
CA ARG A 939 32.78 -32.06 -62.91
C ARG A 939 34.25 -32.27 -63.34
N GLY A 940 34.57 -32.14 -64.62
CA GLY A 940 35.91 -32.40 -65.18
C GLY A 940 36.73 -31.17 -65.59
N THR A 941 36.16 -29.96 -65.57
CA THR A 941 36.82 -28.77 -66.13
C THR A 941 36.70 -27.58 -65.17
N THR A 942 37.54 -27.58 -64.14
CA THR A 942 37.94 -26.35 -63.42
C THR A 942 39.24 -26.62 -62.68
N VAL A 943 40.27 -26.94 -63.48
CA VAL A 943 41.64 -26.53 -63.16
C VAL A 943 41.82 -25.18 -63.84
N ALA A 944 42.37 -24.23 -63.09
CA ALA A 944 42.67 -22.84 -63.43
C ALA A 944 41.59 -21.78 -63.09
N THR A 945 42.05 -20.81 -62.30
CA THR A 945 41.54 -19.46 -62.01
C THR A 945 40.21 -19.32 -61.25
N HIS A 946 40.28 -19.34 -59.91
CA HIS A 946 40.22 -18.14 -59.05
C HIS A 946 40.34 -18.49 -57.56
#